data_AF-F0JBR6-F1
#
_entry.id   AF-F0JBR6-F1
#
_cell.length_a   1.000
_cell.length_b   1.000
_cell.length_c   1.000
_cell.angle_alpha   90.00
_cell.angle_beta   90.00
_cell.angle_gamma   90.00
#
_symmetry.space_group_name_H-M   'P 1'
#
loop_
_entity.id
_entity.type
_entity.pdbx_description
1 polymer ?
#
loop_
_entity_poly.entity_id
_entity_poly.type
_entity_poly.pdbx_seq_one_letter_code
_entity_poly.pdbx_strand_id
1 'polypeptide(L)'
;MTGLKISILQGTTSDRKTEYYFDHRHQMVVVGCDAESCDISFPERYRDTGMGNEHIAFRRSLGRYQVDLNMDNHVLIDGETPFEDQEIAGTATVQLGEDVIIEVEVIDERRQPKNNTGRNLQAGEQVQRTNRHLRTLLVFLVLLGAAMLYIGEHQFWLESDIHVSDDNVQRVAARLDAISATLTQVKGQADGIPREVIEGISRSVYLILVRNSGGGEQPAGTAWVIEGNRLVTNAHVAGQLERLKPQEEMIARSPVAPYRSYVIKDAFIHPGYAAFGDLWSGYWPCQKVGDKLSLFKTTTPADVAILYPENPEDLGRPLPLATMEELSAIGPGMPVAFVGYPMEALLPGNNKKPAPVAQQDEIIRVTDFFQTRRDDFPNRLIHHGLPVTGGASGSPMFTAEGKVIGIISSMNVSPGTWARTPNAADVNFGQRIDFLFDLLGPDPDGRVAALKQQWKESLREYLPGYTTSNQEVLDAAKDIFGVDTVKSAWSISSDVLMKNSQGAGAGAEKIHLERPGLYLIRIQSEDTIQGMKIVLSGKKNISAYTPKIDFANYAHYAFVLAGEPGNIGLTYTTSPKGDGQPARSRIDIAYWDAALGNAADALITYVLKKQSPDMNVSVIKKIDKLALDEERNGVFYSGFDIDLEETGHYLFMSVPQQDGELDVAVMNMNNDLLVKDETKNGIGIAIMDNKKAQKVNFIAFSRNKGVVQGMTVYFFTPQQ
;
A
#
# COMPACT_ATOMS: atom_id res chain seq x y z
N MET A 1 13.58 -2.15 -37.73
CA MET A 1 13.61 -3.35 -36.88
C MET A 1 14.13 -2.96 -35.52
N THR A 2 13.28 -3.10 -34.51
CA THR A 2 13.66 -3.01 -33.09
C THR A 2 13.69 -4.42 -32.51
N GLY A 3 14.78 -4.85 -31.88
CA GLY A 3 14.93 -6.20 -31.36
C GLY A 3 16.27 -6.43 -30.66
N LEU A 4 16.56 -7.70 -30.38
CA LEU A 4 17.78 -8.18 -29.74
C LEU A 4 18.47 -9.18 -30.68
N LYS A 5 19.73 -8.94 -31.02
CA LYS A 5 20.60 -9.92 -31.68
C LYS A 5 21.55 -10.50 -30.64
N ILE A 6 21.67 -11.82 -30.61
CA ILE A 6 22.63 -12.53 -29.75
C ILE A 6 23.55 -13.36 -30.64
N SER A 7 24.86 -13.10 -30.55
CA SER A 7 25.91 -13.82 -31.29
C SER A 7 26.73 -14.68 -30.33
N ILE A 8 27.04 -15.92 -30.69
CA ILE A 8 27.85 -16.83 -29.85
C ILE A 8 29.33 -16.61 -30.18
N LEU A 9 30.06 -15.96 -29.28
CA LEU A 9 31.50 -15.70 -29.45
C LEU A 9 32.36 -16.89 -28.99
N GLN A 10 31.95 -17.53 -27.90
CA GLN A 10 32.60 -18.72 -27.34
C GLN A 10 31.52 -19.69 -26.82
N GLY A 11 31.72 -20.98 -27.08
CA GLY A 11 30.76 -22.04 -26.76
C GLY A 11 30.10 -22.64 -28.01
N THR A 12 29.26 -23.65 -27.83
CA THR A 12 28.47 -24.26 -28.91
C THR A 12 27.08 -24.55 -28.38
N THR A 13 26.06 -23.94 -28.97
CA THR A 13 24.66 -24.14 -28.61
C THR A 13 24.17 -25.52 -29.05
N SER A 14 23.08 -26.00 -28.45
CA SER A 14 22.50 -27.31 -28.74
C SER A 14 22.03 -27.43 -30.19
N ASP A 15 21.52 -26.36 -30.78
CA ASP A 15 21.10 -26.30 -32.19
C ASP A 15 22.22 -25.89 -33.17
N ARG A 16 23.44 -25.67 -32.65
CA ARG A 16 24.66 -25.28 -33.38
C ARG A 16 24.56 -23.97 -34.16
N LYS A 17 23.58 -23.10 -33.86
CA LYS A 17 23.54 -21.75 -34.44
C LYS A 17 24.54 -20.83 -33.72
N THR A 18 25.10 -19.91 -34.47
CA THR A 18 26.05 -18.90 -33.97
C THR A 18 25.41 -17.52 -33.80
N GLU A 19 24.18 -17.32 -34.30
CA GLU A 19 23.45 -16.05 -34.21
C GLU A 19 21.96 -16.31 -34.02
N TYR A 20 21.32 -15.48 -33.19
CA TYR A 20 19.89 -15.46 -32.91
C TYR A 20 19.36 -14.04 -33.04
N TYR A 21 18.13 -13.90 -33.54
CA TYR A 21 17.47 -12.62 -33.67
C TYR A 21 16.06 -12.71 -33.07
N PHE A 22 15.78 -11.83 -32.12
CA PHE A 22 14.50 -11.71 -31.43
C PHE A 22 13.90 -10.35 -31.75
N ASP A 23 12.69 -10.34 -32.31
CA ASP A 23 11.98 -9.09 -32.54
C ASP A 23 11.44 -8.49 -31.23
N HIS A 24 11.00 -7.22 -31.27
CA HIS A 24 10.40 -6.52 -30.13
C HIS A 24 9.15 -7.18 -29.49
N ARG A 25 8.57 -8.23 -30.11
CA ARG A 25 7.42 -8.95 -29.52
C ARG A 25 7.87 -9.95 -28.46
N HIS A 26 9.11 -10.41 -28.53
CA HIS A 26 9.73 -11.24 -27.49
C HIS A 26 10.01 -10.38 -26.26
N GLN A 27 9.19 -10.56 -25.22
CA GLN A 27 9.32 -9.80 -23.97
C GLN A 27 10.47 -10.28 -23.10
N MET A 28 10.92 -11.52 -23.29
CA MET A 28 11.98 -12.15 -22.52
C MET A 28 12.72 -13.12 -23.42
N VAL A 29 14.05 -13.16 -23.31
CA VAL A 29 14.91 -14.12 -23.99
C VAL A 29 15.78 -14.80 -22.94
N VAL A 30 15.60 -16.10 -22.75
CA VAL A 30 16.28 -16.90 -21.71
C VAL A 30 17.43 -17.70 -22.32
N VAL A 31 18.59 -17.67 -21.65
CA VAL A 31 19.80 -18.38 -22.06
C VAL A 31 20.24 -19.32 -20.93
N GLY A 32 20.53 -20.59 -21.24
CA GLY A 32 20.89 -21.58 -20.23
C GLY A 32 21.14 -22.99 -20.79
N CYS A 33 21.20 -23.99 -19.91
CA CYS A 33 21.42 -25.39 -20.28
C CYS A 33 20.13 -26.21 -20.52
N ASP A 34 18.96 -25.70 -20.12
CA ASP A 34 17.70 -26.43 -20.28
C ASP A 34 17.00 -26.06 -21.60
N ALA A 35 16.91 -27.03 -22.50
CA ALA A 35 16.35 -26.84 -23.84
C ALA A 35 14.83 -26.65 -23.87
N GLU A 36 14.11 -26.99 -22.78
CA GLU A 36 12.65 -26.80 -22.71
C GLU A 36 12.26 -25.40 -22.23
N SER A 37 13.11 -24.77 -21.41
CA SER A 37 12.86 -23.45 -20.80
C SER A 37 13.66 -22.31 -21.45
N CYS A 38 14.74 -22.59 -22.17
CA CYS A 38 15.60 -21.56 -22.77
C CYS A 38 15.37 -21.36 -24.26
N ASP A 39 15.33 -20.08 -24.67
CA ASP A 39 15.32 -19.68 -26.08
C ASP A 39 16.66 -19.99 -26.77
N ILE A 40 17.76 -19.87 -26.03
CA ILE A 40 19.11 -20.28 -26.45
C ILE A 40 19.63 -21.30 -25.45
N SER A 41 19.68 -22.57 -25.87
CA SER A 41 20.18 -23.66 -25.03
C SER A 41 21.60 -24.08 -25.39
N PHE A 42 22.39 -24.36 -24.35
CA PHE A 42 23.72 -24.94 -24.44
C PHE A 42 23.70 -26.40 -23.95
N PRO A 43 24.56 -27.29 -24.49
CA PRO A 43 24.64 -28.67 -24.03
C PRO A 43 24.98 -28.78 -22.55
N GLU A 44 24.45 -29.81 -21.88
CA GLU A 44 24.62 -30.00 -20.43
C GLU A 44 26.06 -29.99 -19.92
N ARG A 45 27.04 -30.29 -20.76
CA ARG A 45 28.48 -30.23 -20.41
C ARG A 45 28.94 -28.85 -19.93
N TYR A 46 28.23 -27.76 -20.27
CA TYR A 46 28.56 -26.41 -19.79
C TYR A 46 28.10 -26.17 -18.33
N ARG A 47 27.28 -27.05 -17.76
CA ARG A 47 26.98 -27.02 -16.31
C ARG A 47 28.24 -27.21 -15.48
N ASP A 48 29.16 -28.05 -15.93
CA ASP A 48 30.44 -28.33 -15.25
C ASP A 48 31.34 -27.08 -15.19
N THR A 49 31.09 -26.09 -16.06
CA THR A 49 31.81 -24.82 -16.15
C THR A 49 31.00 -23.65 -15.58
N GLY A 50 30.00 -23.94 -14.74
CA GLY A 50 29.20 -22.95 -14.01
C GLY A 50 27.94 -22.46 -14.73
N MET A 51 27.52 -23.07 -15.84
CA MET A 51 26.32 -22.64 -16.56
C MET A 51 25.03 -23.29 -16.00
N GLY A 52 24.20 -22.55 -15.25
CA GLY A 52 22.87 -22.99 -14.80
C GLY A 52 21.83 -23.37 -15.88
N ASN A 53 20.69 -23.92 -15.44
CA ASN A 53 19.59 -24.35 -16.31
C ASN A 53 18.93 -23.19 -17.05
N GLU A 54 18.56 -22.16 -16.30
CA GLU A 54 18.16 -20.84 -16.77
C GLU A 54 19.21 -19.88 -16.20
N HIS A 55 20.21 -19.53 -17.01
CA HIS A 55 21.42 -18.85 -16.53
C HIS A 55 21.22 -17.34 -16.40
N ILE A 56 20.65 -16.73 -17.44
CA ILE A 56 20.36 -15.30 -17.54
C ILE A 56 19.15 -15.11 -18.46
N ALA A 57 18.38 -14.05 -18.23
CA ALA A 57 17.36 -13.61 -19.17
C ALA A 57 17.52 -12.13 -19.54
N PHE A 58 17.11 -11.79 -20.77
CA PHE A 58 17.04 -10.42 -21.26
C PHE A 58 15.57 -10.01 -21.36
N ARG A 59 15.10 -9.21 -20.41
CA ARG A 59 13.71 -8.76 -20.31
C ARG A 59 13.53 -7.40 -20.97
N ARG A 60 12.52 -7.28 -21.82
CA ARG A 60 12.16 -6.02 -22.45
C ARG A 60 11.20 -5.24 -21.55
N SER A 61 11.64 -4.10 -21.03
CA SER A 61 10.85 -3.19 -20.20
C SER A 61 10.86 -1.79 -20.79
N LEU A 62 9.68 -1.21 -21.02
CA LEU A 62 9.50 0.13 -21.59
C LEU A 62 10.28 0.37 -22.91
N GLY A 63 10.50 -0.70 -23.69
CA GLY A 63 11.21 -0.65 -24.96
C GLY A 63 12.72 -0.80 -24.89
N ARG A 64 13.30 -0.95 -23.69
CA ARG A 64 14.72 -1.23 -23.44
C ARG A 64 14.88 -2.69 -23.01
N TYR A 65 16.06 -3.27 -23.23
CA TYR A 65 16.37 -4.62 -22.72
C TYR A 65 17.18 -4.49 -21.43
N GLN A 66 16.71 -5.16 -20.39
CA GLN A 66 17.32 -5.24 -19.07
C GLN A 66 17.73 -6.68 -18.78
N VAL A 67 18.74 -6.85 -17.94
CA VAL A 67 19.21 -8.15 -17.50
C VAL A 67 18.38 -8.62 -16.30
N ASP A 68 17.92 -9.86 -16.33
CA ASP A 68 17.23 -10.56 -15.24
C ASP A 68 18.15 -11.73 -14.83
N LEU A 69 18.75 -11.62 -13.65
CA LEU A 69 19.85 -12.47 -13.20
C LEU A 69 19.34 -13.59 -12.29
N ASN A 70 19.78 -14.81 -12.60
CA ASN A 70 19.76 -15.88 -11.61
C ASN A 70 20.99 -15.70 -10.69
N MET A 71 20.79 -15.16 -9.49
CA MET A 71 21.88 -14.78 -8.56
C MET A 71 22.79 -15.94 -8.14
N ASP A 72 22.38 -17.20 -8.36
CA ASP A 72 23.21 -18.38 -8.09
C ASP A 72 24.27 -18.64 -9.19
N ASN A 73 24.16 -17.98 -10.34
CA ASN A 73 25.04 -18.18 -11.50
C ASN A 73 26.05 -17.04 -11.68
N HIS A 74 27.27 -17.39 -12.11
CA HIS A 74 28.32 -16.41 -12.39
C HIS A 74 28.16 -15.79 -13.79
N VAL A 75 27.81 -14.51 -13.83
CA VAL A 75 27.67 -13.72 -15.06
C VAL A 75 28.60 -12.51 -15.00
N LEU A 76 29.26 -12.19 -16.12
CA LEU A 76 29.96 -10.91 -16.31
C LEU A 76 29.43 -10.21 -17.57
N ILE A 77 29.23 -8.90 -17.50
CA ILE A 77 28.89 -8.05 -18.64
C ILE A 77 30.02 -7.04 -18.83
N ASP A 78 30.65 -7.09 -20.00
CA ASP A 78 31.86 -6.33 -20.33
C ASP A 78 32.99 -6.48 -19.30
N GLY A 79 33.06 -7.68 -18.67
CA GLY A 79 34.06 -8.04 -17.66
C GLY A 79 33.72 -7.63 -16.22
N GLU A 80 32.56 -7.01 -15.98
CA GLU A 80 32.11 -6.60 -14.64
C GLU A 80 30.90 -7.42 -14.19
N THR A 81 30.72 -7.60 -12.88
CA THR A 81 29.53 -8.27 -12.33
C THR A 81 28.31 -7.37 -12.53
N PRO A 82 27.28 -7.81 -13.28
CA PRO A 82 26.10 -7.01 -13.49
C PRO A 82 25.21 -6.94 -12.24
N PHE A 83 24.27 -6.00 -12.22
CA PHE A 83 23.20 -5.95 -11.23
C PHE A 83 21.84 -6.23 -11.89
N GLU A 84 20.87 -6.67 -11.09
CA GLU A 84 19.49 -6.92 -11.54
C GLU A 84 18.92 -5.66 -12.20
N ASP A 85 18.20 -5.83 -13.32
CA ASP A 85 17.62 -4.76 -14.12
C ASP A 85 18.63 -3.82 -14.85
N GLN A 86 19.91 -4.17 -14.91
CA GLN A 86 20.91 -3.42 -15.70
C GLN A 86 20.49 -3.34 -17.18
N GLU A 87 20.42 -2.12 -17.73
CA GLU A 87 20.08 -1.88 -19.13
C GLU A 87 21.26 -2.20 -20.07
N ILE A 88 20.99 -2.91 -21.17
CA ILE A 88 21.96 -3.11 -22.27
C ILE A 88 21.75 -2.02 -23.34
N ALA A 89 22.58 -0.99 -23.30
CA ALA A 89 22.51 0.12 -24.25
C ALA A 89 23.49 -0.10 -25.43
N GLY A 90 23.06 -0.86 -26.44
CA GLY A 90 23.86 -1.14 -27.64
C GLY A 90 24.41 -2.57 -27.64
N THR A 91 25.73 -2.71 -27.82
CA THR A 91 26.43 -4.00 -27.83
C THR A 91 27.14 -4.23 -26.50
N ALA A 92 26.96 -5.40 -25.91
CA ALA A 92 27.65 -5.84 -24.69
C ALA A 92 28.14 -7.29 -24.84
N THR A 93 29.31 -7.58 -24.26
CA THR A 93 29.83 -8.94 -24.16
C THR A 93 29.38 -9.56 -22.84
N VAL A 94 28.67 -10.69 -22.89
CA VAL A 94 28.16 -11.39 -21.71
C VAL A 94 28.85 -12.73 -21.58
N GLN A 95 29.54 -12.94 -20.47
CA GLN A 95 30.16 -14.21 -20.11
C GLN A 95 29.23 -14.99 -19.18
N LEU A 96 28.98 -16.26 -19.51
CA LEU A 96 28.10 -17.18 -18.80
C LEU A 96 28.95 -18.35 -18.26
N GLY A 97 29.24 -18.36 -16.96
CA GLY A 97 30.23 -19.29 -16.39
C GLY A 97 31.65 -19.04 -16.91
N GLU A 98 32.45 -20.09 -17.06
CA GLU A 98 33.86 -19.98 -17.48
C GLU A 98 34.05 -20.06 -19.01
N ASP A 99 33.21 -20.82 -19.70
CA ASP A 99 33.49 -21.27 -21.07
C ASP A 99 32.53 -20.77 -22.15
N VAL A 100 31.52 -19.97 -21.79
CA VAL A 100 30.53 -19.44 -22.74
C VAL A 100 30.57 -17.91 -22.74
N ILE A 101 30.74 -17.33 -23.94
CA ILE A 101 30.70 -15.89 -24.16
C ILE A 101 29.74 -15.60 -25.31
N ILE A 102 28.78 -14.73 -25.07
CA ILE A 102 27.84 -14.24 -26.07
C ILE A 102 28.00 -12.73 -26.23
N GLU A 103 27.71 -12.21 -27.42
CA GLU A 103 27.56 -10.79 -27.69
C GLU A 103 26.08 -10.49 -27.83
N VAL A 104 25.61 -9.46 -27.11
CA VAL A 104 24.22 -9.03 -27.12
C VAL A 104 24.15 -7.64 -27.72
N GLU A 105 23.50 -7.50 -28.87
CA GLU A 105 23.32 -6.24 -29.59
C GLU A 105 21.84 -5.85 -29.60
N VAL A 106 21.51 -4.72 -28.98
CA VAL A 106 20.18 -4.10 -29.08
C VAL A 106 20.09 -3.35 -30.40
N ILE A 107 19.30 -3.90 -31.33
CA ILE A 107 19.04 -3.27 -32.62
C ILE A 107 17.85 -2.33 -32.43
N ASP A 108 18.10 -1.02 -32.37
CA ASP A 108 17.05 0.01 -32.34
C ASP A 108 17.20 0.96 -33.55
N GLU A 109 16.29 0.83 -34.53
CA GLU A 109 16.24 1.71 -35.70
C GLU A 109 15.71 3.12 -35.40
N ARG A 110 15.19 3.38 -34.20
CA ARG A 110 14.84 4.75 -33.82
C ARG A 110 16.14 5.52 -33.72
N ARG A 111 16.29 6.57 -34.54
CA ARG A 111 17.40 7.53 -34.45
C ARG A 111 17.52 7.99 -32.99
N GLN A 112 18.43 7.39 -32.24
CA GLN A 112 18.85 7.96 -30.97
C GLN A 112 19.35 9.38 -31.28
N PRO A 113 18.94 10.41 -30.54
CA PRO A 113 19.67 11.68 -30.58
C PRO A 113 21.14 11.33 -30.34
N LYS A 114 22.05 11.82 -31.21
CA LYS A 114 23.49 11.52 -31.16
C LYS A 114 23.98 11.61 -29.72
N ASN A 115 24.09 10.46 -29.05
CA ASN A 115 24.79 10.34 -27.79
C ASN A 115 26.27 10.49 -28.17
N ASN A 116 26.88 11.58 -27.70
CA ASN A 116 28.32 11.65 -27.65
C ASN A 116 28.83 10.36 -27.00
N THR A 117 29.82 9.73 -27.61
CA THR A 117 30.58 8.58 -27.10
C THR A 117 31.43 8.95 -25.88
N GLY A 118 30.85 9.68 -24.94
CA GLY A 118 31.41 9.91 -23.62
C GLY A 118 31.04 8.71 -22.77
N ARG A 119 32.06 8.02 -22.26
CA ARG A 119 31.95 7.19 -21.05
C ARG A 119 30.96 7.86 -20.09
N ASN A 120 29.96 7.13 -19.61
CA ASN A 120 29.19 7.55 -18.45
C ASN A 120 30.19 7.60 -17.28
N LEU A 121 30.74 8.78 -17.05
CA LEU A 121 31.61 9.07 -15.93
C LEU A 121 30.76 8.90 -14.68
N GLN A 122 31.26 8.16 -13.69
CA GLN A 122 30.59 7.99 -12.40
C GLN A 122 30.23 9.37 -11.83
N ALA A 123 29.12 9.48 -11.10
CA ALA A 123 28.60 10.76 -10.57
C ALA A 123 29.68 11.60 -9.86
N GLY A 124 30.65 10.96 -9.20
CA GLY A 124 31.80 11.63 -8.58
C GLY A 124 32.74 12.35 -9.56
N GLU A 125 32.97 11.82 -10.76
CA GLU A 125 33.79 12.47 -11.79
C GLU A 125 33.04 13.63 -12.46
N GLN A 126 31.71 13.53 -12.59
CA GLN A 126 30.87 14.62 -13.08
C GLN A 126 30.86 15.79 -12.09
N VAL A 127 30.84 15.53 -10.78
CA VAL A 127 31.00 16.53 -9.72
C VAL A 127 32.40 17.16 -9.74
N GLN A 128 33.47 16.37 -9.92
CA GLN A 128 34.82 16.91 -10.00
C GLN A 128 35.07 17.81 -11.23
N ARG A 129 34.53 17.43 -12.41
CA ARG A 129 34.59 18.28 -13.61
C ARG A 129 33.81 19.57 -13.44
N THR A 130 32.60 19.48 -12.87
CA THR A 130 31.75 20.65 -12.61
C THR A 130 32.41 21.58 -11.59
N ASN A 131 33.05 21.05 -10.55
CA ASN A 131 33.85 21.82 -9.59
C ASN A 131 35.07 22.50 -10.24
N ARG A 132 35.71 21.87 -11.23
CA ARG A 132 36.82 22.50 -11.96
C ARG A 132 36.33 23.67 -12.82
N HIS A 133 35.18 23.52 -13.48
CA HIS A 133 34.57 24.61 -14.26
C HIS A 133 34.07 25.75 -13.38
N LEU A 134 33.44 25.46 -12.24
CA LEU A 134 33.02 26.46 -11.25
C LEU A 134 34.20 27.22 -10.66
N ARG A 135 35.32 26.55 -10.32
CA ARG A 135 36.55 27.24 -9.88
C ARG A 135 37.10 28.17 -10.96
N THR A 136 37.07 27.73 -12.22
CA THR A 136 37.56 28.54 -13.34
C THR A 136 36.65 29.76 -13.57
N LEU A 137 35.33 29.58 -13.50
CA LEU A 137 34.34 30.66 -13.57
C LEU A 137 34.51 31.67 -12.43
N LEU A 138 34.75 31.19 -11.22
CA LEU A 138 34.90 32.05 -10.03
C LEU A 138 36.20 32.87 -10.10
N VAL A 139 37.30 32.28 -10.57
CA VAL A 139 38.53 33.03 -10.89
C VAL A 139 38.25 34.08 -11.97
N PHE A 140 37.48 33.73 -13.01
CA PHE A 140 37.11 34.67 -14.06
C PHE A 140 36.27 35.84 -13.53
N LEU A 141 35.30 35.59 -12.65
CA LEU A 141 34.47 36.61 -12.02
C LEU A 141 35.27 37.52 -11.08
N VAL A 142 36.21 36.97 -10.30
CA VAL A 142 37.12 37.76 -9.46
C VAL A 142 38.02 38.65 -10.33
N LEU A 143 38.57 38.11 -11.42
CA LEU A 143 39.35 38.88 -12.38
C LEU A 143 38.52 39.95 -13.08
N LEU A 144 37.27 39.66 -13.41
CA LEU A 144 36.34 40.62 -14.02
C LEU A 144 36.00 41.75 -13.04
N GLY A 145 35.78 41.42 -11.77
CA GLY A 145 35.55 42.40 -10.70
C GLY A 145 36.78 43.28 -10.45
N ALA A 146 37.98 42.69 -10.40
CA ALA A 146 39.23 43.42 -10.30
C ALA A 146 39.48 44.31 -11.52
N ALA A 147 39.17 43.82 -12.72
CA ALA A 147 39.25 44.61 -13.96
C ALA A 147 38.24 45.76 -13.96
N MET A 148 37.01 45.56 -13.47
CA MET A 148 36.02 46.63 -13.34
C MET A 148 36.42 47.67 -12.29
N LEU A 149 37.03 47.28 -11.17
CA LEU A 149 37.59 48.22 -10.18
C LEU A 149 38.77 49.01 -10.76
N TYR A 150 39.67 48.34 -11.49
CA TYR A 150 40.80 48.97 -12.17
C TYR A 150 40.34 49.93 -13.28
N ILE A 151 39.36 49.53 -14.10
CA ILE A 151 38.74 50.39 -15.11
C ILE A 151 37.98 51.54 -14.45
N GLY A 152 37.31 51.30 -13.31
CA GLY A 152 36.64 52.34 -12.53
C GLY A 152 37.61 53.39 -11.99
N GLU A 153 38.75 52.98 -11.43
CA GLU A 153 39.82 53.91 -11.02
C GLU A 153 40.41 54.70 -12.21
N HIS A 154 40.54 54.07 -13.38
CA HIS A 154 41.07 54.73 -14.58
C HIS A 154 40.03 55.60 -15.33
N GLN A 155 38.74 55.24 -15.31
CA GLN A 155 37.64 56.04 -15.86
C GLN A 155 37.26 57.20 -14.96
N PHE A 156 37.50 57.12 -13.64
CA PHE A 156 37.35 58.26 -12.72
C PHE A 156 38.29 59.43 -13.09
N TRP A 157 39.36 59.18 -13.86
CA TRP A 157 40.25 60.19 -14.41
C TRP A 157 39.85 60.71 -15.81
N LEU A 158 38.84 60.10 -16.45
CA LEU A 158 38.33 60.48 -17.77
C LEU A 158 36.84 60.86 -17.65
N GLU A 159 36.60 62.15 -17.46
CA GLU A 159 35.29 62.82 -17.40
C GLU A 159 34.20 62.16 -18.27
N SER A 160 33.25 61.44 -17.67
CA SER A 160 31.88 61.34 -18.20
C SER A 160 30.89 60.79 -17.16
N ASP A 161 29.72 61.44 -17.14
CA ASP A 161 28.57 61.24 -16.27
C ASP A 161 27.93 59.85 -16.37
N ILE A 162 28.46 58.86 -15.66
CA ILE A 162 27.74 57.60 -15.40
C ILE A 162 27.40 57.55 -13.91
N HIS A 163 26.20 58.05 -13.57
CA HIS A 163 25.59 57.76 -12.28
C HIS A 163 25.17 56.29 -12.25
N VAL A 164 26.09 55.41 -11.83
CA VAL A 164 25.73 54.08 -11.36
C VAL A 164 24.88 54.30 -10.10
N SER A 165 23.56 54.13 -10.21
CA SER A 165 22.69 54.31 -9.05
C SER A 165 23.05 53.28 -7.97
N ASP A 166 23.12 53.72 -6.71
CA ASP A 166 23.42 52.88 -5.54
C ASP A 166 22.58 51.58 -5.49
N ASP A 167 21.36 51.65 -6.04
CA ASP A 167 20.43 50.54 -6.26
C ASP A 167 21.01 49.34 -7.04
N ASN A 168 21.87 49.58 -8.02
CA ASN A 168 22.48 48.51 -8.82
C ASN A 168 23.63 47.86 -8.06
N VAL A 169 24.36 48.63 -7.26
CA VAL A 169 25.43 48.12 -6.39
C VAL A 169 24.84 47.25 -5.28
N GLN A 170 23.74 47.69 -4.64
CA GLN A 170 23.04 46.88 -3.63
C GLN A 170 22.47 45.59 -4.20
N ARG A 171 21.89 45.62 -5.41
CA ARG A 171 21.37 44.41 -6.08
C ARG A 171 22.47 43.41 -6.44
N VAL A 172 23.66 43.88 -6.82
CA VAL A 172 24.81 43.01 -7.09
C VAL A 172 25.36 42.42 -5.80
N ALA A 173 25.48 43.21 -4.73
CA ALA A 173 25.90 42.72 -3.41
C ALA A 173 24.96 41.63 -2.86
N ALA A 174 23.65 41.86 -2.88
CA ALA A 174 22.67 40.88 -2.44
C ALA A 174 22.69 39.58 -3.28
N ARG A 175 22.96 39.67 -4.59
CA ARG A 175 23.15 38.49 -5.45
C ARG A 175 24.44 37.74 -5.14
N LEU A 176 25.53 38.44 -4.81
CA LEU A 176 26.80 37.81 -4.43
C LEU A 176 26.68 37.09 -3.07
N ASP A 177 25.97 37.67 -2.11
CA ASP A 177 25.69 37.02 -0.82
C ASP A 177 24.85 35.75 -1.00
N ALA A 178 23.82 35.80 -1.85
CA ALA A 178 23.01 34.64 -2.19
C ALA A 178 23.84 33.54 -2.88
N ILE A 179 24.70 33.92 -3.86
CA ILE A 179 25.59 32.97 -4.55
C ILE A 179 26.63 32.36 -3.60
N SER A 180 27.17 33.16 -2.68
CA SER A 180 28.13 32.69 -1.65
C SER A 180 27.47 31.68 -0.70
N ALA A 181 26.23 31.95 -0.27
CA ALA A 181 25.43 31.02 0.52
C ALA A 181 25.16 29.70 -0.24
N THR A 182 24.78 29.78 -1.52
CA THR A 182 24.59 28.59 -2.37
C THR A 182 25.89 27.81 -2.57
N LEU A 183 27.03 28.47 -2.80
CA LEU A 183 28.34 27.81 -2.96
C LEU A 183 28.79 27.12 -1.67
N THR A 184 28.53 27.73 -0.51
CA THR A 184 28.83 27.13 0.79
C THR A 184 27.96 25.89 1.03
N GLN A 185 26.68 25.96 0.65
CA GLN A 185 25.75 24.83 0.70
C GLN A 185 26.17 23.69 -0.25
N VAL A 186 26.55 24.00 -1.49
CA VAL A 186 27.01 23.01 -2.49
C VAL A 186 28.33 22.36 -2.07
N LYS A 187 29.23 23.13 -1.43
CA LYS A 187 30.49 22.59 -0.93
C LYS A 187 30.26 21.68 0.29
N GLY A 188 29.32 22.04 1.17
CA GLY A 188 28.86 21.17 2.26
C GLY A 188 28.17 19.89 1.78
N GLN A 189 27.45 19.94 0.64
CA GLN A 189 26.85 18.78 -0.02
C GLN A 189 27.87 17.75 -0.53
N ALA A 190 29.05 18.21 -0.97
CA ALA A 190 30.07 17.32 -1.52
C ALA A 190 30.87 16.53 -0.46
N ASP A 191 30.95 17.05 0.77
CA ASP A 191 31.80 16.50 1.83
C ASP A 191 31.04 15.54 2.77
N GLY A 192 29.73 15.32 2.54
CA GLY A 192 28.88 14.50 3.39
C GLY A 192 28.73 15.07 4.80
N ILE A 193 28.06 14.33 5.68
CA ILE A 193 27.89 14.72 7.07
C ILE A 193 29.14 14.35 7.87
N PRO A 194 29.77 15.30 8.60
CA PRO A 194 31.01 15.04 9.31
C PRO A 194 30.90 13.88 10.31
N ARG A 195 31.95 13.06 10.38
CA ARG A 195 31.99 11.90 11.27
C ARG A 195 31.84 12.31 12.75
N GLU A 196 32.42 13.43 13.18
CA GLU A 196 32.26 13.90 14.56
C GLU A 196 30.81 14.23 14.91
N VAL A 197 30.01 14.71 13.95
CA VAL A 197 28.59 15.02 14.14
C VAL A 197 27.82 13.71 14.35
N ILE A 198 28.07 12.71 13.50
CA ILE A 198 27.48 11.38 13.63
C ILE A 198 27.86 10.72 14.96
N GLU A 199 29.13 10.74 15.33
CA GLU A 199 29.61 10.16 16.59
C GLU A 199 29.02 10.88 17.82
N GLY A 200 28.88 12.21 17.75
CA GLY A 200 28.23 13.02 18.78
C GLY A 200 26.76 12.65 18.96
N ILE A 201 26.01 12.59 17.85
CA ILE A 201 24.59 12.22 17.84
C ILE A 201 24.39 10.79 18.32
N SER A 202 25.25 9.86 17.88
CA SER A 202 25.15 8.44 18.21
C SER A 202 25.12 8.17 19.71
N ARG A 203 25.75 9.00 20.53
CA ARG A 203 25.76 8.85 22.00
C ARG A 203 24.41 9.19 22.65
N SER A 204 23.53 9.85 21.93
CA SER A 204 22.21 10.27 22.40
C SER A 204 21.08 9.45 21.77
N VAL A 205 21.40 8.36 21.06
CA VAL A 205 20.44 7.48 20.38
C VAL A 205 20.37 6.10 21.05
N TYR A 206 19.20 5.76 21.57
CA TYR A 206 18.93 4.62 22.43
C TYR A 206 18.15 3.54 21.70
N LEU A 207 18.49 2.29 21.96
CA LEU A 207 17.72 1.13 21.49
C LEU A 207 16.53 0.94 22.43
N ILE A 208 15.32 0.89 21.86
CA ILE A 208 14.10 0.59 22.62
C ILE A 208 13.84 -0.91 22.56
N LEU A 209 13.64 -1.50 23.73
CA LEU A 209 13.42 -2.93 23.93
C LEU A 209 12.16 -3.16 24.78
N VAL A 210 11.47 -4.26 24.53
CA VAL A 210 10.55 -4.89 25.46
C VAL A 210 11.26 -6.04 26.15
N ARG A 211 11.35 -6.02 27.47
CA ARG A 211 11.97 -7.05 28.29
C ARG A 211 10.88 -7.83 29.04
N ASN A 212 10.92 -9.15 28.99
CA ASN A 212 10.05 -10.01 29.80
C ASN A 212 10.69 -10.39 31.15
N SER A 213 9.90 -10.99 32.04
CA SER A 213 10.37 -11.44 33.38
C SER A 213 11.50 -12.47 33.35
N GLY A 214 11.63 -13.24 32.26
CA GLY A 214 12.74 -14.17 32.04
C GLY A 214 14.04 -13.50 31.58
N GLY A 215 14.05 -12.17 31.41
CA GLY A 215 15.20 -11.41 30.91
C GLY A 215 15.37 -11.45 29.39
N GLY A 216 14.44 -12.07 28.67
CA GLY A 216 14.37 -12.03 27.21
C GLY A 216 14.02 -10.63 26.74
N GLU A 217 14.73 -10.15 25.71
CA GLU A 217 14.61 -8.79 25.21
C GLU A 217 14.31 -8.81 23.71
N GLN A 218 13.19 -8.20 23.34
CA GLN A 218 12.78 -8.00 21.97
C GLN A 218 12.95 -6.53 21.59
N PRO A 219 13.62 -6.22 20.48
CA PRO A 219 13.69 -4.85 20.01
C PRO A 219 12.35 -4.32 19.51
N ALA A 220 12.09 -3.04 19.80
CA ALA A 220 10.85 -2.35 19.43
C ALA A 220 11.09 -1.10 18.56
N GLY A 221 12.26 -0.46 18.62
CA GLY A 221 12.57 0.71 17.81
C GLY A 221 13.76 1.52 18.32
N THR A 222 13.83 2.78 17.92
CA THR A 222 14.87 3.73 18.29
C THR A 222 14.25 4.93 19.01
N ALA A 223 14.97 5.52 19.97
CA ALA A 223 14.61 6.81 20.57
C ALA A 223 15.86 7.66 20.81
N TRP A 224 15.70 8.96 21.05
CA TRP A 224 16.84 9.86 21.24
C TRP A 224 16.53 11.00 22.21
N VAL A 225 17.58 11.59 22.80
CA VAL A 225 17.42 12.53 23.92
C VAL A 225 17.02 13.93 23.43
N ILE A 226 16.03 14.51 24.12
CA ILE A 226 15.67 15.93 24.05
C ILE A 226 15.80 16.61 25.41
N GLU A 227 15.60 17.92 25.45
CA GLU A 227 15.64 18.71 26.68
C GLU A 227 14.67 18.19 27.76
N GLY A 228 15.07 18.36 29.03
CA GLY A 228 14.31 17.90 30.18
C GLY A 228 14.45 16.40 30.47
N ASN A 229 15.54 15.77 30.01
CA ASN A 229 15.85 14.35 30.24
C ASN A 229 14.73 13.40 29.74
N ARG A 230 14.21 13.69 28.54
CA ARG A 230 13.15 12.91 27.88
C ARG A 230 13.68 12.29 26.60
N LEU A 231 13.01 11.25 26.11
CA LEU A 231 13.34 10.62 24.84
C LEU A 231 12.24 10.87 23.81
N VAL A 232 12.60 11.05 22.55
CA VAL A 232 11.65 11.15 21.42
C VAL A 232 11.74 9.89 20.59
N THR A 233 10.58 9.42 20.12
CA THR A 233 10.45 8.26 19.22
C THR A 233 9.18 8.40 18.36
N ASN A 234 8.83 7.38 17.58
CA ASN A 234 7.53 7.32 16.91
C ASN A 234 6.39 6.96 17.87
N ALA A 235 5.18 7.41 17.56
CA ALA A 235 3.97 7.04 18.29
C ALA A 235 3.74 5.52 18.27
N HIS A 236 3.96 4.85 17.15
CA HIS A 236 3.78 3.39 17.09
C HIS A 236 4.82 2.60 17.91
N VAL A 237 6.02 3.16 18.12
CA VAL A 237 7.02 2.56 19.02
C VAL A 237 6.59 2.78 20.46
N ALA A 238 6.21 4.01 20.82
CA ALA A 238 5.72 4.34 22.16
C ALA A 238 4.44 3.55 22.54
N GLY A 239 3.55 3.32 21.59
CA GLY A 239 2.31 2.56 21.80
C GLY A 239 2.52 1.09 22.19
N GLN A 240 3.76 0.56 22.11
CA GLN A 240 4.09 -0.74 22.69
C GLN A 240 4.02 -0.73 24.24
N LEU A 241 4.19 0.43 24.88
CA LEU A 241 4.10 0.57 26.33
C LEU A 241 2.71 0.18 26.85
N GLU A 242 1.65 0.59 26.14
CA GLU A 242 0.26 0.25 26.46
C GLU A 242 -0.06 -1.24 26.21
N ARG A 243 0.81 -1.95 25.47
CA ARG A 243 0.64 -3.35 25.06
C ARG A 243 1.47 -4.33 25.89
N LEU A 244 2.23 -3.83 26.86
CA LEU A 244 3.04 -4.69 27.73
C LEU A 244 2.15 -5.63 28.53
N LYS A 245 2.55 -6.89 28.62
CA LYS A 245 1.96 -7.83 29.58
C LYS A 245 2.36 -7.44 31.00
N PRO A 246 1.63 -7.89 32.05
CA PRO A 246 1.94 -7.54 33.45
C PRO A 246 3.36 -7.83 33.96
N GLN A 247 4.13 -8.64 33.22
CA GLN A 247 5.51 -9.03 33.54
C GLN A 247 6.54 -8.52 32.51
N GLU A 248 6.11 -7.68 31.59
CA GLU A 248 6.97 -7.05 30.59
C GLU A 248 7.22 -5.60 30.98
N GLU A 249 8.40 -5.10 30.66
CA GLU A 249 8.77 -3.69 30.79
C GLU A 249 9.35 -3.18 29.48
N MET A 250 9.09 -1.91 29.17
CA MET A 250 9.78 -1.22 28.09
C MET A 250 11.02 -0.53 28.64
N ILE A 251 12.16 -0.67 27.97
CA ILE A 251 13.41 -0.05 28.38
C ILE A 251 14.08 0.66 27.20
N ALA A 252 14.79 1.75 27.49
CA ALA A 252 15.75 2.36 26.58
C ALA A 252 17.17 1.93 27.00
N ARG A 253 17.98 1.43 26.07
CA ARG A 253 19.37 1.04 26.34
C ARG A 253 20.37 1.98 25.66
N SER A 254 21.31 2.47 26.47
CA SER A 254 22.39 3.35 26.03
C SER A 254 23.35 2.63 25.07
N PRO A 255 23.85 3.33 24.03
CA PRO A 255 24.88 2.82 23.13
C PRO A 255 26.29 2.86 23.71
N VAL A 256 26.49 3.47 24.89
CA VAL A 256 27.80 3.73 25.47
C VAL A 256 27.98 2.93 26.76
N ALA A 257 29.16 2.33 26.96
CA ALA A 257 29.51 1.66 28.22
C ALA A 257 29.37 2.64 29.42
N PRO A 258 28.73 2.24 30.53
CA PRO A 258 28.31 0.88 30.89
C PRO A 258 26.89 0.45 30.39
N TYR A 259 26.51 0.71 29.14
CA TYR A 259 25.30 0.24 28.41
C TYR A 259 24.03 0.21 29.26
N ARG A 260 23.82 1.30 30.01
CA ARG A 260 22.74 1.38 31.01
C ARG A 260 21.37 1.24 30.35
N SER A 261 20.45 0.61 31.06
CA SER A 261 19.04 0.52 30.68
C SER A 261 18.19 1.38 31.59
N TYR A 262 17.26 2.11 31.00
CA TYR A 262 16.32 3.00 31.67
C TYR A 262 14.92 2.45 31.44
N VAL A 263 14.17 2.17 32.50
CA VAL A 263 12.78 1.72 32.40
C VAL A 263 11.91 2.88 31.94
N ILE A 264 11.10 2.69 30.91
CA ILE A 264 10.15 3.70 30.44
C ILE A 264 8.88 3.59 31.29
N LYS A 265 8.53 4.67 32.00
CA LYS A 265 7.37 4.70 32.90
C LYS A 265 6.11 5.23 32.26
N ASP A 266 6.28 6.15 31.31
CA ASP A 266 5.18 6.83 30.66
C ASP A 266 5.55 7.22 29.23
N ALA A 267 4.53 7.46 28.42
CA ALA A 267 4.65 7.95 27.07
C ALA A 267 3.56 8.97 26.75
N PHE A 268 3.94 10.08 26.14
CA PHE A 268 3.02 11.08 25.61
C PHE A 268 3.00 11.00 24.08
N ILE A 269 2.00 10.30 23.55
CA ILE A 269 1.77 10.13 22.11
C ILE A 269 1.08 11.37 21.54
N HIS A 270 1.53 11.84 20.38
CA HIS A 270 0.89 12.98 19.70
C HIS A 270 -0.60 12.71 19.42
N PRO A 271 -1.55 13.54 19.92
CA PRO A 271 -2.98 13.27 19.78
C PRO A 271 -3.46 13.24 18.31
N GLY A 272 -2.73 13.93 17.44
CA GLY A 272 -2.84 13.85 15.98
C GLY A 272 -2.74 12.43 15.39
N TYR A 273 -2.01 11.52 16.02
CA TYR A 273 -1.82 10.14 15.55
C TYR A 273 -3.15 9.37 15.54
N ALA A 274 -3.84 9.33 16.69
CA ALA A 274 -5.16 8.71 16.82
C ALA A 274 -6.21 9.47 16.01
N ALA A 275 -6.17 10.81 16.07
CA ALA A 275 -7.05 11.70 15.32
C ALA A 275 -7.02 11.45 13.81
N PHE A 276 -5.86 11.18 13.22
CA PHE A 276 -5.76 10.82 11.82
C PHE A 276 -6.31 9.42 11.55
N GLY A 277 -6.03 8.44 12.43
CA GLY A 277 -6.61 7.10 12.33
C GLY A 277 -8.14 7.14 12.29
N ASP A 278 -8.77 7.92 13.17
CA ASP A 278 -10.22 8.13 13.20
C ASP A 278 -10.72 8.83 11.92
N LEU A 279 -9.96 9.80 11.40
CA LEU A 279 -10.31 10.47 10.15
C LEU A 279 -10.21 9.50 8.96
N TRP A 280 -9.08 8.81 8.81
CA TRP A 280 -8.76 7.89 7.73
C TRP A 280 -9.74 6.71 7.67
N SER A 281 -10.09 6.16 8.84
CA SER A 281 -11.12 5.13 8.99
C SER A 281 -12.54 5.66 8.71
N GLY A 282 -12.72 6.97 8.56
CA GLY A 282 -13.91 7.58 8.00
C GLY A 282 -14.03 7.39 6.49
N TYR A 283 -12.89 7.43 5.76
CA TYR A 283 -12.85 7.46 4.29
C TYR A 283 -12.59 6.10 3.65
N TRP A 284 -11.70 5.30 4.22
CA TRP A 284 -11.30 3.99 3.66
C TRP A 284 -10.98 4.06 2.15
N PRO A 285 -9.99 4.88 1.77
CA PRO A 285 -9.59 4.97 0.37
C PRO A 285 -9.12 3.61 -0.13
N CYS A 286 -9.55 3.27 -1.33
CA CYS A 286 -9.16 2.06 -1.99
C CYS A 286 -8.57 2.39 -3.36
N GLN A 287 -7.62 1.57 -3.80
CA GLN A 287 -7.02 1.68 -5.12
C GLN A 287 -7.08 0.34 -5.84
N LYS A 288 -7.27 0.40 -7.15
CA LYS A 288 -7.24 -0.79 -8.00
C LYS A 288 -5.78 -1.19 -8.26
N VAL A 289 -5.40 -2.40 -7.86
CA VAL A 289 -4.08 -3.02 -8.08
C VAL A 289 -4.30 -4.29 -8.91
N GLY A 290 -4.04 -4.21 -10.21
CA GLY A 290 -4.50 -5.22 -11.17
C GLY A 290 -6.03 -5.26 -11.21
N ASP A 291 -6.62 -6.45 -11.07
CA ASP A 291 -8.09 -6.61 -10.98
C ASP A 291 -8.63 -6.57 -9.54
N LYS A 292 -7.78 -6.34 -8.55
CA LYS A 292 -8.17 -6.33 -7.14
C LYS A 292 -8.25 -4.91 -6.61
N LEU A 293 -9.33 -4.59 -5.93
CA LEU A 293 -9.35 -3.41 -5.08
C LEU A 293 -8.49 -3.71 -3.84
N SER A 294 -7.61 -2.79 -3.47
CA SER A 294 -6.76 -2.86 -2.28
C SER A 294 -6.96 -1.61 -1.42
N LEU A 295 -6.95 -1.78 -0.10
CA LEU A 295 -6.96 -0.63 0.81
C LEU A 295 -5.70 0.20 0.55
N PHE A 296 -5.88 1.47 0.24
CA PHE A 296 -4.76 2.40 0.15
C PHE A 296 -4.23 2.64 1.56
N LYS A 297 -2.93 2.44 1.75
CA LYS A 297 -2.26 2.86 2.99
C LYS A 297 -1.40 4.07 2.69
N THR A 298 -1.50 5.04 3.58
CA THR A 298 -0.55 6.14 3.67
C THR A 298 0.28 6.02 4.94
N THR A 299 1.39 6.75 5.00
CA THR A 299 2.13 6.98 6.23
C THR A 299 1.22 7.71 7.22
N THR A 300 1.04 7.16 8.42
CA THR A 300 0.22 7.80 9.46
C THR A 300 0.88 9.11 9.91
N PRO A 301 0.25 10.28 9.76
CA PRO A 301 0.75 11.55 10.27
C PRO A 301 0.87 11.57 11.78
N ALA A 302 1.67 12.51 12.26
CA ALA A 302 1.90 12.74 13.68
C ALA A 302 2.36 11.46 14.43
N ASP A 303 3.16 10.62 13.77
CA ASP A 303 3.75 9.42 14.37
C ASP A 303 4.95 9.82 15.24
N VAL A 304 4.68 10.56 16.30
CA VAL A 304 5.67 11.15 17.21
C VAL A 304 5.20 10.96 18.65
N ALA A 305 6.12 10.62 19.54
CA ALA A 305 5.86 10.52 20.96
C ALA A 305 7.07 10.92 21.79
N ILE A 306 6.81 11.29 23.04
CA ILE A 306 7.82 11.52 24.07
C ILE A 306 7.75 10.37 25.09
N LEU A 307 8.87 9.76 25.42
CA LEU A 307 9.00 8.76 26.49
C LEU A 307 9.61 9.39 27.74
N TYR A 308 9.16 8.92 28.90
CA TYR A 308 9.61 9.35 30.22
C TYR A 308 10.34 8.20 30.93
N PRO A 309 11.68 8.14 30.82
CA PRO A 309 12.48 7.14 31.51
C PRO A 309 12.56 7.40 33.02
N GLU A 310 12.64 6.32 33.79
CA GLU A 310 12.99 6.32 35.20
C GLU A 310 14.47 6.65 35.37
N ASN A 311 14.79 7.54 36.32
CA ASN A 311 16.14 8.00 36.64
C ASN A 311 16.91 8.56 35.42
N PRO A 312 16.42 9.63 34.79
CA PRO A 312 16.90 10.05 33.48
C PRO A 312 18.14 10.97 33.54
N GLU A 313 18.71 11.19 34.74
CA GLU A 313 19.84 12.09 35.02
C GLU A 313 21.12 11.75 34.24
N ASP A 314 21.26 10.47 33.84
CA ASP A 314 22.43 9.94 33.13
C ASP A 314 22.20 9.77 31.62
N LEU A 315 21.13 10.35 31.06
CA LEU A 315 20.93 10.33 29.61
C LEU A 315 22.02 11.12 28.87
N GLY A 316 22.22 10.79 27.59
CA GLY A 316 23.10 11.54 26.69
C GLY A 316 22.67 13.01 26.54
N ARG A 317 23.47 13.80 25.82
CA ARG A 317 23.14 15.23 25.61
C ARG A 317 21.90 15.35 24.71
N PRO A 318 20.96 16.26 25.02
CA PRO A 318 19.86 16.57 24.11
C PRO A 318 20.37 16.90 22.71
N LEU A 319 19.72 16.34 21.69
CA LEU A 319 20.03 16.68 20.30
C LEU A 319 19.43 18.04 19.95
N PRO A 320 20.16 18.90 19.21
CA PRO A 320 19.62 20.19 18.82
C PRO A 320 18.54 20.03 17.75
N LEU A 321 17.42 20.71 17.93
CA LEU A 321 16.30 20.69 16.99
C LEU A 321 16.45 21.83 15.98
N ALA A 322 16.07 21.58 14.73
CA ALA A 322 15.97 22.63 13.72
C ALA A 322 14.78 23.57 14.03
N THR A 323 14.98 24.87 13.88
CA THR A 323 13.96 25.91 14.01
C THR A 323 12.92 25.85 12.88
N MET A 324 11.78 26.53 13.04
CA MET A 324 10.77 26.61 11.97
C MET A 324 11.30 27.26 10.68
N GLU A 325 12.25 28.19 10.80
CA GLU A 325 12.91 28.80 9.64
C GLU A 325 13.77 27.78 8.89
N GLU A 326 14.64 27.06 9.61
CA GLU A 326 15.46 25.97 9.06
C GLU A 326 14.59 24.86 8.44
N LEU A 327 13.48 24.50 9.08
CA LEU A 327 12.53 23.52 8.56
C LEU A 327 11.76 24.02 7.32
N SER A 328 11.66 25.31 7.10
CA SER A 328 11.06 25.83 5.86
C SER A 328 12.05 25.80 4.69
N ALA A 329 13.36 25.78 4.99
CA ALA A 329 14.45 25.72 4.02
C ALA A 329 14.81 24.29 3.57
N ILE A 330 14.34 23.24 4.26
CA ILE A 330 14.62 21.86 3.82
C ILE A 330 13.95 21.56 2.48
N GLY A 331 14.62 20.79 1.64
CA GLY A 331 14.13 20.46 0.30
C GLY A 331 14.98 19.42 -0.42
N PRO A 332 14.60 19.05 -1.66
CA PRO A 332 15.31 18.08 -2.47
C PRO A 332 16.83 18.34 -2.57
N GLY A 333 17.63 17.28 -2.51
CA GLY A 333 19.10 17.33 -2.58
C GLY A 333 19.80 17.74 -1.28
N MET A 334 19.07 18.12 -0.23
CA MET A 334 19.68 18.43 1.06
C MET A 334 20.27 17.15 1.69
N PRO A 335 21.58 17.11 2.03
CA PRO A 335 22.18 15.97 2.70
C PRO A 335 21.57 15.78 4.09
N VAL A 336 21.27 14.53 4.38
CA VAL A 336 20.70 14.09 5.65
C VAL A 336 21.35 12.80 6.09
N ALA A 337 21.34 12.56 7.38
CA ALA A 337 21.69 11.27 7.96
C ALA A 337 20.64 10.86 8.97
N PHE A 338 20.64 9.56 9.27
CA PHE A 338 20.03 9.07 10.50
C PHE A 338 21.04 8.23 11.29
N VAL A 339 20.79 8.13 12.59
CA VAL A 339 21.46 7.19 13.48
C VAL A 339 20.39 6.38 14.21
N GLY A 340 20.47 5.06 14.18
CA GLY A 340 19.47 4.21 14.81
C GLY A 340 19.79 2.72 14.81
N TYR A 341 18.77 1.89 15.02
CA TYR A 341 18.93 0.44 15.13
C TYR A 341 18.08 -0.28 14.08
N PRO A 342 18.48 -0.30 12.80
CA PRO A 342 17.87 -1.21 11.83
C PRO A 342 18.10 -2.65 12.28
N MET A 343 17.05 -3.47 12.35
CA MET A 343 17.09 -4.81 12.95
C MET A 343 16.32 -5.87 12.14
N GLU A 344 15.32 -5.48 11.35
CA GLU A 344 14.58 -6.39 10.48
C GLU A 344 15.43 -6.80 9.27
N ALA A 345 15.45 -8.10 8.97
CA ALA A 345 16.22 -8.72 7.88
C ALA A 345 17.75 -8.54 7.96
N LEU A 346 18.29 -8.22 9.15
CA LEU A 346 19.73 -8.16 9.42
C LEU A 346 20.15 -9.28 10.39
N LEU A 347 21.45 -9.59 10.42
CA LEU A 347 22.00 -10.51 11.43
C LEU A 347 21.64 -10.01 12.84
N PRO A 348 21.28 -10.91 13.78
CA PRO A 348 20.83 -10.51 15.11
C PRO A 348 21.91 -9.70 15.83
N GLY A 349 21.56 -8.46 16.19
CA GLY A 349 22.44 -7.55 16.92
C GLY A 349 22.61 -7.95 18.39
N ASN A 350 23.67 -7.44 19.03
CA ASN A 350 23.87 -7.62 20.46
C ASN A 350 23.02 -6.62 21.25
N ASN A 351 21.80 -7.00 21.61
CA ASN A 351 20.90 -6.14 22.39
C ASN A 351 21.54 -5.67 23.70
N LYS A 352 22.43 -6.43 24.34
CA LYS A 352 23.07 -6.05 25.62
C LYS A 352 24.18 -4.99 25.47
N LYS A 353 24.77 -4.89 24.28
CA LYS A 353 25.83 -3.91 23.95
C LYS A 353 25.50 -3.31 22.58
N PRO A 354 24.38 -2.58 22.48
CA PRO A 354 23.87 -2.15 21.18
C PRO A 354 24.81 -1.07 20.62
N ALA A 355 25.08 -1.14 19.32
CA ALA A 355 25.82 -0.13 18.58
C ALA A 355 24.89 0.39 17.47
N PRO A 356 24.61 1.70 17.40
CA PRO A 356 23.73 2.22 16.38
C PRO A 356 24.42 2.22 15.01
N VAL A 357 23.63 2.11 13.96
CA VAL A 357 24.04 2.26 12.57
C VAL A 357 23.76 3.69 12.14
N ALA A 358 24.71 4.28 11.42
CA ALA A 358 24.54 5.56 10.76
C ALA A 358 24.48 5.37 9.25
N GLN A 359 23.57 6.07 8.58
CA GLN A 359 23.45 6.10 7.12
C GLN A 359 23.29 7.56 6.68
N GLN A 360 23.78 7.88 5.49
CA GLN A 360 23.69 9.21 4.90
C GLN A 360 23.12 9.11 3.50
N ASP A 361 22.30 10.09 3.13
CA ASP A 361 21.73 10.25 1.79
C ASP A 361 21.18 11.68 1.65
N GLU A 362 20.26 11.93 0.73
CA GLU A 362 19.59 13.20 0.55
C GLU A 362 18.06 13.12 0.72
N ILE A 363 17.47 14.29 0.98
CA ILE A 363 16.03 14.48 0.84
C ILE A 363 15.68 14.39 -0.65
N ILE A 364 14.71 13.55 -0.99
CA ILE A 364 14.17 13.42 -2.35
C ILE A 364 13.11 14.49 -2.58
N ARG A 365 12.19 14.67 -1.62
CA ARG A 365 11.12 15.69 -1.64
C ARG A 365 10.48 15.87 -0.28
N VAL A 366 9.73 16.96 -0.12
CA VAL A 366 8.93 17.26 1.07
C VAL A 366 7.50 17.54 0.65
N THR A 367 6.54 16.80 1.20
CA THR A 367 5.12 16.82 0.82
C THR A 367 4.23 16.84 2.05
N ASP A 368 2.92 16.93 1.86
CA ASP A 368 1.95 16.45 2.84
C ASP A 368 1.91 14.91 2.89
N PHE A 369 1.03 14.35 3.72
CA PHE A 369 0.83 12.91 3.87
C PHE A 369 -0.02 12.27 2.75
N PHE A 370 -0.36 13.06 1.74
CA PHE A 370 -1.05 12.66 0.52
C PHE A 370 -0.12 12.78 -0.68
N GLN A 371 1.19 12.91 -0.43
CA GLN A 371 2.25 13.01 -1.43
C GLN A 371 2.13 14.25 -2.34
N THR A 372 1.37 15.25 -1.91
CA THR A 372 1.20 16.52 -2.62
C THR A 372 2.07 17.59 -1.98
N ARG A 373 2.76 18.37 -2.80
CA ARG A 373 3.42 19.59 -2.32
C ARG A 373 2.41 20.72 -2.33
N ARG A 374 2.21 21.34 -1.17
CA ARG A 374 1.23 22.40 -0.95
C ARG A 374 1.90 23.73 -0.59
N ASP A 375 1.32 24.82 -1.05
CA ASP A 375 1.76 26.18 -0.70
C ASP A 375 0.89 26.78 0.42
N ASP A 376 -0.33 26.30 0.56
CA ASP A 376 -1.34 26.73 1.54
C ASP A 376 -1.20 26.03 2.90
N PHE A 377 -0.47 24.92 2.96
CA PHE A 377 -0.28 24.12 4.16
C PHE A 377 1.16 23.65 4.37
N PRO A 378 1.59 23.40 5.62
CA PRO A 378 2.91 22.86 5.89
C PRO A 378 3.02 21.43 5.34
N ASN A 379 4.02 21.24 4.45
CA ASN A 379 4.46 19.93 3.97
C ASN A 379 5.27 19.24 5.07
N ARG A 380 4.70 18.22 5.74
CA ARG A 380 5.27 17.58 6.94
C ARG A 380 5.84 16.16 6.75
N LEU A 381 5.79 15.62 5.54
CA LEU A 381 6.35 14.32 5.17
C LEU A 381 7.65 14.52 4.36
N ILE A 382 8.76 13.99 4.87
CA ILE A 382 10.07 14.00 4.21
C ILE A 382 10.24 12.66 3.49
N HIS A 383 10.47 12.72 2.18
CA HIS A 383 10.86 11.57 1.37
C HIS A 383 12.39 11.61 1.26
N HIS A 384 13.06 10.50 1.54
CA HIS A 384 14.52 10.44 1.57
C HIS A 384 15.04 9.12 1.00
N GLY A 385 16.31 9.13 0.55
CA GLY A 385 17.00 7.93 0.07
C GLY A 385 17.56 7.03 1.17
N LEU A 386 17.63 7.51 2.43
CA LEU A 386 18.28 6.77 3.52
C LEU A 386 17.76 5.32 3.59
N PRO A 387 18.64 4.30 3.57
CA PRO A 387 18.24 2.90 3.64
C PRO A 387 17.74 2.59 5.05
N VAL A 388 16.47 2.25 5.17
CA VAL A 388 15.81 1.94 6.44
C VAL A 388 15.14 0.57 6.40
N THR A 389 15.06 -0.07 7.55
CA THR A 389 14.31 -1.31 7.77
C THR A 389 13.66 -1.25 9.16
N GLY A 390 12.84 -2.23 9.53
CA GLY A 390 12.27 -2.33 10.87
C GLY A 390 13.31 -2.17 11.98
N GLY A 391 12.97 -1.40 13.01
CA GLY A 391 13.88 -1.00 14.08
C GLY A 391 14.45 0.42 13.93
N ALA A 392 14.60 0.91 12.69
CA ALA A 392 15.01 2.30 12.44
C ALA A 392 13.92 3.33 12.80
N SER A 393 12.66 2.90 12.96
CA SER A 393 11.56 3.72 13.46
C SER A 393 11.94 4.48 14.73
N GLY A 394 11.75 5.79 14.72
CA GLY A 394 12.01 6.70 15.82
C GLY A 394 13.40 7.33 15.79
N SER A 395 14.25 6.94 14.85
CA SER A 395 15.59 7.51 14.68
C SER A 395 15.52 9.00 14.30
N PRO A 396 16.42 9.85 14.83
CA PRO A 396 16.52 11.24 14.40
C PRO A 396 17.10 11.30 12.98
N MET A 397 16.47 12.11 12.13
CA MET A 397 17.02 12.54 10.84
C MET A 397 17.58 13.96 11.00
N PHE A 398 18.84 14.18 10.61
CA PHE A 398 19.55 15.42 10.88
C PHE A 398 20.41 15.90 9.72
N THR A 399 20.72 17.20 9.72
CA THR A 399 21.56 17.89 8.73
C THR A 399 23.05 17.76 9.04
N ALA A 400 23.91 18.30 8.16
CA ALA A 400 25.37 18.34 8.37
C ALA A 400 25.78 19.06 9.67
N GLU A 401 24.98 20.01 10.16
CA GLU A 401 25.19 20.74 11.41
C GLU A 401 24.73 19.94 12.65
N GLY A 402 24.16 18.75 12.44
CA GLY A 402 23.61 17.91 13.50
C GLY A 402 22.24 18.35 14.02
N LYS A 403 21.55 19.25 13.31
CA LYS A 403 20.19 19.70 13.65
C LYS A 403 19.17 18.65 13.23
N VAL A 404 18.34 18.18 14.16
CA VAL A 404 17.27 17.22 13.87
C VAL A 404 16.15 17.93 13.11
N ILE A 405 15.86 17.46 11.91
CA ILE A 405 14.80 18.00 11.03
C ILE A 405 13.59 17.07 10.92
N GLY A 406 13.75 15.80 11.30
CA GLY A 406 12.66 14.82 11.25
C GLY A 406 12.93 13.55 12.02
N ILE A 407 11.94 12.66 12.02
CA ILE A 407 11.95 11.36 12.68
C ILE A 407 11.62 10.29 11.63
N ILE A 408 12.50 9.30 11.47
CA ILE A 408 12.26 8.15 10.58
C ILE A 408 11.01 7.41 11.05
N SER A 409 10.03 7.17 10.17
CA SER A 409 8.72 6.63 10.56
C SER A 409 8.27 5.42 9.76
N SER A 410 8.56 5.37 8.45
CA SER A 410 8.14 4.25 7.61
C SER A 410 9.09 4.02 6.44
N MET A 411 9.10 2.76 5.98
CA MET A 411 9.70 2.34 4.72
C MET A 411 8.62 2.34 3.64
N ASN A 412 9.02 2.37 2.37
CA ASN A 412 8.07 2.09 1.29
C ASN A 412 7.40 0.72 1.48
N VAL A 413 6.09 0.67 1.26
CA VAL A 413 5.33 -0.58 1.34
C VAL A 413 4.69 -0.79 -0.03
N SER A 414 4.99 -1.94 -0.66
CA SER A 414 4.40 -2.28 -1.95
C SER A 414 2.87 -2.32 -1.84
N PRO A 415 2.15 -1.73 -2.81
CA PRO A 415 0.70 -1.91 -2.94
C PRO A 415 0.31 -3.41 -2.95
N GLY A 416 -0.65 -3.78 -2.10
CA GLY A 416 -1.41 -5.04 -2.23
C GLY A 416 -0.89 -6.26 -1.47
N THR A 417 0.40 -6.38 -1.12
CA THR A 417 0.93 -7.61 -0.50
C THR A 417 1.17 -7.53 1.00
N TRP A 418 1.12 -6.32 1.60
CA TRP A 418 1.55 -6.04 2.99
C TRP A 418 3.00 -6.41 3.34
N ALA A 419 3.66 -7.20 2.48
CA ALA A 419 5.06 -7.52 2.59
C ALA A 419 5.86 -6.26 2.36
N ARG A 420 6.71 -5.94 3.33
CA ARG A 420 7.83 -5.04 3.16
C ARG A 420 8.71 -5.61 2.06
N THR A 421 8.52 -5.13 0.84
CA THR A 421 9.36 -5.48 -0.29
C THR A 421 10.36 -4.34 -0.41
N PRO A 422 11.68 -4.60 -0.32
CA PRO A 422 12.68 -3.61 -0.68
C PRO A 422 12.31 -3.08 -2.06
N ASN A 423 11.98 -1.80 -2.17
CA ASN A 423 11.72 -1.22 -3.48
C ASN A 423 13.06 -0.78 -4.05
N ALA A 424 13.35 -1.13 -5.30
CA ALA A 424 14.55 -0.63 -5.98
C ALA A 424 14.58 0.91 -6.12
N ALA A 425 13.48 1.59 -5.77
CA ALA A 425 13.38 3.04 -5.78
C ALA A 425 13.91 3.72 -4.50
N ASP A 426 14.19 2.97 -3.42
CA ASP A 426 14.75 3.47 -2.14
C ASP A 426 14.07 4.71 -1.52
N VAL A 427 12.80 4.96 -1.88
CA VAL A 427 12.04 6.10 -1.33
C VAL A 427 11.44 5.74 0.02
N ASN A 428 12.01 6.30 1.08
CA ASN A 428 11.61 6.11 2.47
C ASN A 428 11.06 7.38 3.11
N PHE A 429 10.46 7.27 4.30
CA PHE A 429 9.68 8.36 4.88
C PHE A 429 10.09 8.73 6.33
N GLY A 430 10.34 10.02 6.52
CA GLY A 430 10.44 10.68 7.81
C GLY A 430 9.35 11.71 8.01
N GLN A 431 9.00 12.02 9.25
CA GLN A 431 8.09 13.12 9.57
C GLN A 431 8.88 14.31 10.05
N ARG A 432 8.54 15.51 9.60
CA ARG A 432 9.19 16.73 10.07
C ARG A 432 9.04 16.88 11.58
N ILE A 433 10.07 17.42 12.20
CA ILE A 433 10.17 17.54 13.66
C ILE A 433 9.18 18.57 14.23
N ASP A 434 8.47 19.34 13.40
CA ASP A 434 7.48 20.31 13.88
C ASP A 434 6.26 19.65 14.56
N PHE A 435 5.97 18.36 14.32
CA PHE A 435 5.05 17.60 15.18
C PHE A 435 5.54 17.47 16.63
N LEU A 436 6.86 17.42 16.88
CA LEU A 436 7.37 17.46 18.25
C LEU A 436 7.10 18.82 18.90
N PHE A 437 7.12 19.92 18.14
CA PHE A 437 6.77 21.24 18.66
C PHE A 437 5.30 21.35 19.03
N ASP A 438 4.43 20.57 18.40
CA ASP A 438 3.02 20.46 18.77
C ASP A 438 2.89 19.81 20.17
N LEU A 439 3.70 18.79 20.47
CA LEU A 439 3.76 18.15 21.79
C LEU A 439 4.40 19.01 22.88
N LEU A 440 5.42 19.79 22.53
CA LEU A 440 6.14 20.66 23.48
C LEU A 440 5.42 21.98 23.72
N GLY A 441 4.42 22.32 22.90
CA GLY A 441 3.62 23.52 23.03
C GLY A 441 2.56 23.44 24.14
N PRO A 442 1.97 24.58 24.55
CA PRO A 442 0.99 24.64 25.63
C PRO A 442 -0.41 24.12 25.24
N ASP A 443 -0.71 23.94 23.94
CA ASP A 443 -2.02 23.53 23.44
C ASP A 443 -1.90 22.50 22.29
N PRO A 444 -1.60 21.22 22.60
CA PRO A 444 -1.57 20.16 21.60
C PRO A 444 -2.92 19.94 20.92
N ASP A 445 -4.03 20.08 21.65
CA ASP A 445 -5.38 19.77 21.17
C ASP A 445 -5.87 20.77 20.12
N GLY A 446 -5.65 22.08 20.34
CA GLY A 446 -5.97 23.12 19.37
C GLY A 446 -5.22 22.94 18.05
N ARG A 447 -3.96 22.49 18.11
CA ARG A 447 -3.16 22.17 16.91
C ARG A 447 -3.67 20.94 16.18
N VAL A 448 -4.12 19.92 16.91
CA VAL A 448 -4.77 18.74 16.31
C VAL A 448 -6.06 19.12 15.57
N ALA A 449 -6.83 20.08 16.07
CA ALA A 449 -8.02 20.55 15.36
C ALA A 449 -7.66 21.18 13.99
N ALA A 450 -6.60 22.00 13.93
CA ALA A 450 -6.10 22.58 12.69
C ALA A 450 -5.58 21.50 11.71
N LEU A 451 -4.81 20.54 12.22
CA LEU A 451 -4.33 19.38 11.46
C LEU A 451 -5.47 18.55 10.87
N LYS A 452 -6.51 18.25 11.65
CA LYS A 452 -7.69 17.53 11.16
C LYS A 452 -8.36 18.25 10.00
N GLN A 453 -8.42 19.57 10.03
CA GLN A 453 -8.99 20.36 8.94
C GLN A 453 -8.11 20.27 7.68
N GLN A 454 -6.80 20.47 7.82
CA GLN A 454 -5.83 20.30 6.72
C GLN A 454 -5.94 18.92 6.08
N TRP A 455 -5.98 17.85 6.88
CA TRP A 455 -6.10 16.49 6.36
C TRP A 455 -7.41 16.25 5.63
N LYS A 456 -8.53 16.81 6.11
CA LYS A 456 -9.82 16.72 5.39
C LYS A 456 -9.74 17.39 4.02
N GLU A 457 -9.09 18.53 3.92
CA GLU A 457 -8.93 19.26 2.65
C GLU A 457 -8.00 18.51 1.70
N SER A 458 -6.86 18.04 2.20
CA SER A 458 -5.91 17.24 1.43
C SER A 458 -6.54 15.92 0.95
N LEU A 459 -7.34 15.26 1.81
CA LEU A 459 -8.14 14.08 1.43
C LEU A 459 -9.10 14.39 0.27
N ARG A 460 -9.85 15.48 0.34
CA ARG A 460 -10.80 15.83 -0.73
C ARG A 460 -10.13 16.06 -2.08
N GLU A 461 -8.91 16.58 -2.08
CA GLU A 461 -8.12 16.80 -3.30
C GLU A 461 -7.44 15.53 -3.80
N TYR A 462 -7.03 14.66 -2.88
CA TYR A 462 -6.35 13.40 -3.20
C TYR A 462 -7.31 12.31 -3.69
N LEU A 463 -8.50 12.24 -3.09
CA LEU A 463 -9.51 11.20 -3.35
C LEU A 463 -10.15 11.17 -4.75
N PRO A 464 -10.21 12.23 -5.59
CA PRO A 464 -10.75 12.11 -6.94
C PRO A 464 -10.02 11.06 -7.81
N GLY A 465 -8.78 10.71 -7.48
CA GLY A 465 -8.04 9.61 -8.09
C GLY A 465 -8.28 8.23 -7.46
N TYR A 466 -9.05 8.15 -6.38
CA TYR A 466 -9.33 6.94 -5.60
C TYR A 466 -10.84 6.72 -5.50
N THR A 467 -11.30 5.53 -5.84
CA THR A 467 -12.67 5.18 -5.47
C THR A 467 -12.72 4.95 -3.97
N THR A 468 -13.64 5.63 -3.27
CA THR A 468 -13.99 5.11 -1.94
C THR A 468 -14.64 3.76 -2.16
N SER A 469 -14.32 2.78 -1.32
CA SER A 469 -15.01 1.48 -1.36
C SER A 469 -16.54 1.66 -1.32
N ASN A 470 -17.04 2.73 -0.68
CA ASN A 470 -18.44 3.11 -0.72
C ASN A 470 -18.94 3.42 -2.12
N GLN A 471 -18.26 4.31 -2.85
CA GLN A 471 -18.72 4.75 -4.16
C GLN A 471 -18.76 3.59 -5.16
N GLU A 472 -17.74 2.74 -5.15
CA GLU A 472 -17.67 1.57 -6.03
C GLU A 472 -18.79 0.55 -5.75
N VAL A 473 -19.12 0.34 -4.48
CA VAL A 473 -20.21 -0.56 -4.10
C VAL A 473 -21.57 0.08 -4.37
N LEU A 474 -21.70 1.39 -4.17
CA LEU A 474 -22.90 2.13 -4.54
C LEU A 474 -23.11 2.11 -6.06
N ASP A 475 -22.05 2.24 -6.85
CA ASP A 475 -22.11 2.17 -8.31
C ASP A 475 -22.40 0.74 -8.77
N ALA A 476 -21.77 -0.27 -8.16
CA ALA A 476 -22.17 -1.66 -8.38
C ALA A 476 -23.63 -1.92 -7.98
N ALA A 477 -24.12 -1.30 -6.91
CA ALA A 477 -25.53 -1.41 -6.53
C ALA A 477 -26.45 -0.68 -7.53
N LYS A 478 -26.06 0.47 -8.08
CA LYS A 478 -26.78 1.11 -9.17
C LYS A 478 -26.84 0.21 -10.40
N ASP A 479 -25.71 -0.36 -10.80
CA ASP A 479 -25.61 -1.24 -11.97
C ASP A 479 -26.44 -2.52 -11.78
N ILE A 480 -26.41 -3.10 -10.58
CA ILE A 480 -27.16 -4.32 -10.26
C ILE A 480 -28.66 -4.04 -10.17
N PHE A 481 -29.07 -3.06 -9.35
CA PHE A 481 -30.46 -2.87 -8.94
C PHE A 481 -31.19 -1.72 -9.64
N GLY A 482 -30.51 -0.92 -10.46
CA GLY A 482 -31.09 0.28 -11.08
C GLY A 482 -31.52 1.34 -10.05
N VAL A 483 -30.80 1.44 -8.93
CA VAL A 483 -31.16 2.32 -7.79
C VAL A 483 -30.26 3.56 -7.71
N ASP A 484 -30.71 4.66 -8.29
CA ASP A 484 -29.85 5.85 -8.47
C ASP A 484 -29.61 6.68 -7.19
N THR A 485 -30.51 6.61 -6.19
CA THR A 485 -30.48 7.48 -5.00
C THR A 485 -30.65 6.73 -3.68
N VAL A 486 -29.63 6.79 -2.82
CA VAL A 486 -29.69 6.32 -1.43
C VAL A 486 -30.67 7.19 -0.65
N LYS A 487 -31.66 6.59 0.01
CA LYS A 487 -32.70 7.29 0.77
C LYS A 487 -32.27 7.59 2.20
N SER A 488 -31.52 6.69 2.81
CA SER A 488 -30.88 6.90 4.11
C SER A 488 -29.61 6.07 4.22
N ALA A 489 -28.65 6.56 5.01
CA ALA A 489 -27.44 5.85 5.36
C ALA A 489 -27.07 6.12 6.82
N TRP A 490 -26.62 5.08 7.53
CA TRP A 490 -26.13 5.21 8.90
C TRP A 490 -25.03 4.18 9.18
N SER A 491 -24.28 4.38 10.27
CA SER A 491 -23.17 3.52 10.66
C SER A 491 -23.34 3.04 12.10
N ILE A 492 -22.91 1.80 12.37
CA ILE A 492 -22.81 1.20 13.69
C ILE A 492 -21.33 0.84 13.89
N SER A 493 -20.69 1.42 14.90
CA SER A 493 -19.35 1.01 15.32
C SER A 493 -19.46 -0.15 16.30
N SER A 494 -18.66 -1.19 16.07
CA SER A 494 -18.63 -2.40 16.89
C SER A 494 -17.17 -2.75 17.19
N ASP A 495 -16.84 -2.83 18.48
CA ASP A 495 -15.55 -3.34 18.91
C ASP A 495 -15.61 -4.88 18.91
N VAL A 496 -14.84 -5.52 18.02
CA VAL A 496 -14.77 -6.98 18.00
C VAL A 496 -13.82 -7.43 19.11
N LEU A 497 -14.39 -8.02 20.16
CA LEU A 497 -13.61 -8.68 21.18
C LEU A 497 -12.94 -9.93 20.59
N MET A 498 -11.62 -9.87 20.50
CA MET A 498 -10.79 -11.00 20.08
C MET A 498 -10.83 -12.07 21.16
N LYS A 499 -11.08 -13.34 20.79
CA LYS A 499 -11.06 -14.45 21.75
C LYS A 499 -9.67 -14.74 22.29
N ASN A 500 -8.63 -14.47 21.51
CA ASN A 500 -7.20 -14.50 21.87
C ASN A 500 -6.37 -13.92 20.70
N SER A 501 -5.06 -13.69 20.92
CA SER A 501 -4.15 -13.09 19.92
C SER A 501 -3.88 -13.93 18.66
N GLN A 502 -4.35 -15.19 18.61
CA GLN A 502 -4.15 -16.10 17.48
C GLN A 502 -5.46 -16.61 16.86
N GLY A 503 -6.60 -16.36 17.48
CA GLY A 503 -7.91 -16.86 17.05
C GLY A 503 -8.69 -15.80 16.32
N ALA A 504 -9.57 -16.23 15.42
CA ALA A 504 -10.48 -15.31 14.76
C ALA A 504 -11.34 -14.58 15.80
N GLY A 505 -11.38 -13.25 15.72
CA GLY A 505 -12.37 -12.44 16.41
C GLY A 505 -13.75 -12.76 15.87
N ALA A 506 -14.77 -12.75 16.73
CA ALA A 506 -16.15 -12.94 16.30
C ALA A 506 -16.98 -11.76 16.78
N GLY A 507 -17.50 -10.97 15.84
CA GLY A 507 -18.44 -9.91 16.10
C GLY A 507 -19.88 -10.40 15.92
N ALA A 508 -20.80 -9.85 16.73
CA ALA A 508 -22.22 -10.13 16.61
C ALA A 508 -23.02 -8.84 16.88
N GLU A 509 -23.78 -8.39 15.89
CA GLU A 509 -24.57 -7.16 15.99
C GLU A 509 -26.03 -7.40 15.65
N LYS A 510 -26.93 -6.66 16.30
CA LYS A 510 -28.37 -6.66 15.98
C LYS A 510 -28.70 -5.38 15.24
N ILE A 511 -29.20 -5.51 14.01
CA ILE A 511 -29.55 -4.38 13.16
C ILE A 511 -31.07 -4.34 13.02
N HIS A 512 -31.66 -3.19 13.32
CA HIS A 512 -33.07 -2.92 13.07
C HIS A 512 -33.23 -2.27 11.69
N LEU A 513 -34.02 -2.90 10.82
CA LEU A 513 -34.43 -2.39 9.52
C LEU A 513 -35.79 -1.70 9.69
N GLU A 514 -35.82 -0.38 9.58
CA GLU A 514 -37.00 0.42 9.95
C GLU A 514 -38.18 0.27 8.98
N ARG A 515 -37.92 -0.14 7.73
CA ARG A 515 -38.90 -0.10 6.64
C ARG A 515 -38.65 -1.16 5.57
N PRO A 516 -39.67 -1.48 4.75
CA PRO A 516 -39.46 -2.33 3.58
C PRO A 516 -38.52 -1.68 2.56
N GLY A 517 -37.74 -2.49 1.86
CA GLY A 517 -36.90 -2.09 0.72
C GLY A 517 -35.59 -2.86 0.63
N LEU A 518 -34.64 -2.29 -0.11
CA LEU A 518 -33.31 -2.84 -0.30
C LEU A 518 -32.34 -2.16 0.66
N TYR A 519 -31.57 -2.96 1.37
CA TYR A 519 -30.48 -2.52 2.23
C TYR A 519 -29.16 -3.09 1.70
N LEU A 520 -28.13 -2.27 1.74
CA LEU A 520 -26.75 -2.70 1.61
C LEU A 520 -26.12 -2.60 3.00
N ILE A 521 -25.66 -3.72 3.52
CA ILE A 521 -24.92 -3.80 4.77
C ILE A 521 -23.48 -4.08 4.40
N ARG A 522 -22.60 -3.17 4.81
CA ARG A 522 -21.17 -3.30 4.66
C ARG A 522 -20.57 -3.50 6.04
N ILE A 523 -19.72 -4.50 6.20
CA ILE A 523 -18.81 -4.59 7.34
C ILE A 523 -17.42 -4.25 6.85
N GLN A 524 -16.77 -3.36 7.55
CA GLN A 524 -15.39 -3.00 7.38
C GLN A 524 -14.64 -3.34 8.66
N SER A 525 -13.44 -3.90 8.55
CA SER A 525 -12.58 -4.17 9.71
C SER A 525 -11.14 -3.79 9.43
N GLU A 526 -10.47 -3.15 10.39
CA GLU A 526 -9.03 -2.87 10.29
C GLU A 526 -8.22 -4.14 9.99
N ASP A 527 -8.78 -5.28 10.38
CA ASP A 527 -8.32 -6.63 10.13
C ASP A 527 -8.95 -7.30 8.92
N THR A 528 -8.35 -8.40 8.48
CA THR A 528 -8.93 -9.21 7.41
C THR A 528 -10.23 -9.84 7.91
N ILE A 529 -11.38 -9.51 7.31
CA ILE A 529 -12.63 -10.21 7.56
C ILE A 529 -12.57 -11.55 6.84
N GLN A 530 -12.62 -12.66 7.59
CA GLN A 530 -12.64 -14.01 7.02
C GLN A 530 -14.01 -14.41 6.48
N GLY A 531 -15.07 -13.85 7.06
CA GLY A 531 -16.42 -14.17 6.67
C GLY A 531 -17.46 -13.34 7.40
N MET A 532 -18.61 -13.23 6.76
CA MET A 532 -19.78 -12.55 7.27
C MET A 532 -21.00 -13.46 7.05
N LYS A 533 -21.86 -13.54 8.07
CA LYS A 533 -23.09 -14.31 8.06
C LYS A 533 -24.22 -13.47 8.62
N ILE A 534 -25.32 -13.37 7.89
CA ILE A 534 -26.55 -12.77 8.39
C ILE A 534 -27.45 -13.89 8.92
N VAL A 535 -27.88 -13.73 10.17
CA VAL A 535 -28.83 -14.59 10.86
C VAL A 535 -30.15 -13.85 10.96
N LEU A 536 -31.17 -14.37 10.27
CA LEU A 536 -32.50 -13.78 10.28
C LEU A 536 -33.21 -14.19 11.58
N SER A 537 -33.57 -13.22 12.44
CA SER A 537 -34.26 -13.51 13.69
C SER A 537 -35.77 -13.55 13.49
N GLY A 538 -36.33 -14.74 13.28
CA GLY A 538 -37.74 -15.08 13.52
C GLY A 538 -38.82 -14.44 12.64
N LYS A 539 -38.47 -13.59 11.66
CA LYS A 539 -39.43 -12.97 10.75
C LYS A 539 -39.35 -13.56 9.35
N LYS A 540 -40.51 -13.93 8.78
CA LYS A 540 -40.64 -14.63 7.49
C LYS A 540 -40.34 -13.74 6.27
N ASN A 541 -40.14 -12.43 6.45
CA ASN A 541 -40.18 -11.43 5.36
C ASN A 541 -38.85 -10.70 5.10
N ILE A 542 -37.72 -11.23 5.57
CA ILE A 542 -36.39 -10.65 5.32
C ILE A 542 -35.55 -11.70 4.62
N SER A 543 -34.90 -11.34 3.52
CA SER A 543 -33.91 -12.18 2.85
C SER A 543 -32.59 -11.44 2.74
N ALA A 544 -31.50 -12.15 3.01
CA ALA A 544 -30.15 -11.61 2.95
C ALA A 544 -29.31 -12.42 1.98
N TYR A 545 -28.55 -11.73 1.17
CA TYR A 545 -27.58 -12.29 0.24
C TYR A 545 -26.23 -11.64 0.50
N THR A 546 -25.22 -12.45 0.73
CA THR A 546 -23.83 -12.01 0.93
C THR A 546 -23.05 -12.36 -0.33
N PRO A 547 -23.04 -11.51 -1.37
CA PRO A 547 -22.19 -11.80 -2.52
C PRO A 547 -20.75 -11.88 -2.05
N LYS A 548 -20.01 -12.86 -2.57
CA LYS A 548 -18.56 -12.77 -2.63
C LYS A 548 -18.20 -11.67 -3.63
N ILE A 549 -18.44 -10.41 -3.32
CA ILE A 549 -17.81 -9.35 -4.10
C ILE A 549 -16.35 -9.36 -3.64
N ASP A 550 -15.44 -9.74 -4.53
CA ASP A 550 -13.99 -9.77 -4.28
C ASP A 550 -13.45 -8.34 -4.14
N PHE A 551 -13.99 -7.60 -3.19
CA PHE A 551 -13.28 -6.48 -2.62
C PHE A 551 -12.18 -7.02 -1.71
N ALA A 552 -11.13 -6.23 -1.49
CA ALA A 552 -10.05 -6.57 -0.58
C ALA A 552 -10.56 -7.27 0.69
N ASN A 553 -9.73 -8.13 1.27
CA ASN A 553 -9.91 -8.83 2.56
C ASN A 553 -10.47 -8.00 3.74
N TYR A 554 -10.67 -6.69 3.63
CA TYR A 554 -11.01 -5.74 4.69
C TYR A 554 -12.47 -5.27 4.68
N ALA A 555 -13.25 -5.58 3.64
CA ALA A 555 -14.67 -5.22 3.58
C ALA A 555 -15.53 -6.36 3.02
N HIS A 556 -16.61 -6.69 3.71
CA HIS A 556 -17.61 -7.66 3.28
C HIS A 556 -18.96 -6.97 3.11
N TYR A 557 -19.74 -7.45 2.15
CA TYR A 557 -20.98 -6.81 1.73
C TYR A 557 -22.13 -7.81 1.72
N ALA A 558 -23.29 -7.33 2.13
CA ALA A 558 -24.54 -8.05 2.07
C ALA A 558 -25.62 -7.15 1.52
N PHE A 559 -26.42 -7.68 0.61
CA PHE A 559 -27.69 -7.11 0.24
C PHE A 559 -28.78 -7.76 1.08
N VAL A 560 -29.64 -6.95 1.70
CA VAL A 560 -30.78 -7.41 2.47
C VAL A 560 -32.05 -6.82 1.87
N LEU A 561 -32.93 -7.69 1.40
CA LEU A 561 -34.28 -7.35 0.98
C LEU A 561 -35.22 -7.55 2.16
N ALA A 562 -35.79 -6.46 2.67
CA ALA A 562 -36.77 -6.50 3.74
C ALA A 562 -38.16 -6.20 3.16
N GLY A 563 -39.10 -7.13 3.29
CA GLY A 563 -40.50 -6.92 2.97
C GLY A 563 -41.28 -6.21 4.07
N GLU A 564 -40.75 -6.18 5.29
CA GLU A 564 -41.32 -5.49 6.45
C GLU A 564 -40.23 -5.01 7.41
N PRO A 565 -40.52 -4.06 8.32
CA PRO A 565 -39.59 -3.68 9.38
C PRO A 565 -39.22 -4.86 10.29
N GLY A 566 -37.96 -5.01 10.65
CA GLY A 566 -37.53 -6.14 11.47
C GLY A 566 -36.07 -6.14 11.88
N ASN A 567 -35.70 -7.10 12.73
CA ASN A 567 -34.33 -7.24 13.20
C ASN A 567 -33.63 -8.34 12.42
N ILE A 568 -32.35 -8.11 12.15
CA ILE A 568 -31.41 -9.12 11.68
C ILE A 568 -30.25 -9.21 12.68
N GLY A 569 -29.72 -10.41 12.86
CA GLY A 569 -28.43 -10.64 13.48
C GLY A 569 -27.35 -10.65 12.41
N LEU A 570 -26.25 -9.95 12.65
CA LEU A 570 -25.06 -9.98 11.81
C LEU A 570 -23.95 -10.63 12.63
N THR A 571 -23.43 -11.76 12.18
CA THR A 571 -22.23 -12.35 12.75
C THR A 571 -21.10 -12.30 11.75
N TYR A 572 -19.90 -12.01 12.21
CA TYR A 572 -18.74 -11.90 11.33
C TYR A 572 -17.47 -12.32 12.06
N THR A 573 -16.48 -12.74 11.28
CA THR A 573 -15.21 -13.22 11.79
C THR A 573 -14.07 -12.41 11.20
N THR A 574 -13.14 -11.99 12.05
CA THR A 574 -11.94 -11.23 11.67
C THR A 574 -10.70 -12.05 11.99
N SER A 575 -9.69 -12.04 11.12
CA SER A 575 -8.35 -12.54 11.44
C SER A 575 -7.52 -11.44 12.06
N PRO A 576 -6.90 -11.68 13.23
CA PRO A 576 -5.97 -10.71 13.78
C PRO A 576 -4.86 -10.41 12.76
N LYS A 577 -4.52 -9.13 12.60
CA LYS A 577 -3.12 -8.79 12.39
C LYS A 577 -2.39 -9.21 13.67
N GLY A 578 -1.21 -9.79 13.55
CA GLY A 578 -0.51 -10.47 14.64
C GLY A 578 -0.13 -9.62 15.87
N ASP A 579 -0.69 -8.43 16.05
CA ASP A 579 -0.45 -7.53 17.17
C ASP A 579 -1.48 -7.63 18.31
N GLY A 580 -2.55 -8.42 18.15
CA GLY A 580 -3.48 -8.80 19.22
C GLY A 580 -4.43 -7.69 19.71
N GLN A 581 -4.50 -6.56 19.01
CA GLN A 581 -5.49 -5.51 19.29
C GLN A 581 -6.91 -5.98 18.89
N PRO A 582 -7.97 -5.57 19.61
CA PRO A 582 -9.33 -5.79 19.15
C PRO A 582 -9.55 -5.05 17.84
N ALA A 583 -9.96 -5.79 16.81
CA ALA A 583 -10.26 -5.21 15.51
C ALA A 583 -11.45 -4.27 15.63
N ARG A 584 -11.23 -2.98 15.38
CA ARG A 584 -12.36 -2.05 15.21
C ARG A 584 -13.07 -2.41 13.92
N SER A 585 -14.36 -2.66 14.03
CA SER A 585 -15.21 -2.93 12.89
C SER A 585 -16.30 -1.90 12.79
N ARG A 586 -16.56 -1.46 11.56
CA ARG A 586 -17.59 -0.49 11.23
C ARG A 586 -18.60 -1.17 10.33
N ILE A 587 -19.87 -1.09 10.71
CA ILE A 587 -20.97 -1.57 9.90
C ILE A 587 -21.66 -0.35 9.31
N ASP A 588 -21.65 -0.22 8.00
CA ASP A 588 -22.38 0.82 7.28
C ASP A 588 -23.60 0.23 6.63
N ILE A 589 -24.72 0.93 6.74
CA ILE A 589 -25.99 0.49 6.21
C ILE A 589 -26.52 1.60 5.31
N ALA A 590 -26.75 1.27 4.05
CA ALA A 590 -27.41 2.13 3.07
C ALA A 590 -28.76 1.53 2.69
N TYR A 591 -29.77 2.37 2.51
CA TYR A 591 -31.13 1.98 2.21
C TYR A 591 -31.66 2.64 0.93
N TRP A 592 -32.40 1.87 0.14
CA TRP A 592 -33.15 2.32 -1.02
C TRP A 592 -34.61 1.91 -0.91
N ASP A 593 -35.47 2.87 -1.24
CA ASP A 593 -36.88 2.64 -1.52
C ASP A 593 -37.01 2.07 -2.93
N ALA A 594 -36.77 0.77 -3.05
CA ALA A 594 -36.84 0.04 -4.31
C ALA A 594 -38.15 -0.76 -4.36
N ALA A 595 -38.77 -0.80 -5.54
CA ALA A 595 -39.83 -1.77 -5.78
C ALA A 595 -39.25 -3.18 -5.56
N LEU A 596 -39.64 -3.84 -4.47
CA LEU A 596 -39.05 -5.10 -4.01
C LEU A 596 -38.97 -6.18 -5.11
N GLY A 597 -39.94 -6.19 -6.02
CA GLY A 597 -39.92 -7.05 -7.20
C GLY A 597 -38.72 -6.77 -8.10
N ASN A 598 -38.49 -5.52 -8.49
CA ASN A 598 -37.39 -5.14 -9.37
C ASN A 598 -36.03 -5.39 -8.71
N ALA A 599 -35.91 -5.10 -7.40
CA ALA A 599 -34.68 -5.36 -6.66
C ALA A 599 -34.36 -6.85 -6.53
N ALA A 600 -35.39 -7.70 -6.37
CA ALA A 600 -35.23 -9.15 -6.39
C ALA A 600 -34.82 -9.67 -7.76
N ASP A 601 -35.47 -9.21 -8.83
CA ASP A 601 -35.18 -9.62 -10.21
C ASP A 601 -33.74 -9.24 -10.62
N ALA A 602 -33.31 -8.03 -10.25
CA ALA A 602 -31.94 -7.55 -10.37
C ALA A 602 -30.91 -8.43 -9.64
N LEU A 603 -31.21 -8.77 -8.38
CA LEU A 603 -30.32 -9.60 -7.56
C LEU A 603 -30.12 -10.98 -8.19
N ILE A 604 -31.22 -11.62 -8.60
CA ILE A 604 -31.20 -12.94 -9.24
C ILE A 604 -30.34 -12.90 -10.50
N THR A 605 -30.55 -11.89 -11.34
CA THR A 605 -29.79 -11.70 -12.59
C THR A 605 -28.29 -11.56 -12.31
N TYR A 606 -27.91 -10.75 -11.31
CA TYR A 606 -26.50 -10.57 -10.93
C TYR A 606 -25.86 -11.86 -10.43
N VAL A 607 -26.54 -12.60 -9.54
CA VAL A 607 -26.02 -13.85 -8.98
C VAL A 607 -25.77 -14.89 -10.06
N LEU A 608 -26.70 -15.02 -11.00
CA LEU A 608 -26.59 -16.01 -12.08
C LEU A 608 -25.50 -15.65 -13.08
N LYS A 609 -25.40 -14.38 -13.51
CA LYS A 609 -24.31 -13.90 -14.38
C LYS A 609 -22.93 -14.08 -13.76
N LYS A 610 -22.80 -13.85 -12.44
CA LYS A 610 -21.52 -14.00 -11.76
C LYS A 610 -21.06 -15.46 -11.68
N GLN A 611 -22.01 -16.36 -11.54
CA GLN A 611 -21.75 -17.80 -11.47
C GLN A 611 -21.44 -18.37 -12.85
N SER A 612 -22.18 -17.93 -13.87
CA SER A 612 -22.01 -18.37 -15.26
C SER A 612 -21.94 -17.15 -16.18
N PRO A 613 -20.76 -16.54 -16.38
CA PRO A 613 -20.59 -15.31 -17.15
C PRO A 613 -21.07 -15.40 -18.59
N ASP A 614 -20.97 -16.60 -19.17
CA ASP A 614 -21.35 -16.88 -20.56
C ASP A 614 -22.86 -17.17 -20.72
N MET A 615 -23.60 -17.27 -19.61
CA MET A 615 -25.01 -17.62 -19.63
C MET A 615 -25.89 -16.37 -19.78
N ASN A 616 -26.59 -16.28 -20.91
CA ASN A 616 -27.68 -15.32 -21.06
C ASN A 616 -28.87 -15.76 -20.21
N VAL A 617 -29.06 -15.06 -19.09
CA VAL A 617 -30.20 -15.27 -18.21
C VAL A 617 -31.17 -14.12 -18.39
N SER A 618 -32.39 -14.45 -18.80
CA SER A 618 -33.52 -13.52 -18.82
C SER A 618 -34.68 -14.07 -18.02
N VAL A 619 -35.21 -13.25 -17.10
CA VAL A 619 -36.50 -13.53 -16.47
C VAL A 619 -37.58 -13.30 -17.52
N ILE A 620 -38.11 -14.37 -18.12
CA ILE A 620 -39.02 -14.25 -19.27
C ILE A 620 -40.41 -13.82 -18.84
N LYS A 621 -40.89 -14.37 -17.71
CA LYS A 621 -42.26 -14.15 -17.26
C LYS A 621 -42.36 -14.30 -15.76
N LYS A 622 -42.84 -13.22 -15.12
CA LYS A 622 -43.31 -13.25 -13.74
C LYS A 622 -44.69 -13.89 -13.73
N ILE A 623 -44.82 -15.07 -13.15
CA ILE A 623 -46.10 -15.78 -13.14
C ILE A 623 -46.89 -15.30 -11.90
N ASP A 624 -47.65 -14.22 -12.08
CA ASP A 624 -48.51 -13.65 -11.03
C ASP A 624 -49.69 -14.57 -10.66
N LYS A 625 -50.03 -15.53 -11.53
CA LYS A 625 -50.98 -16.62 -11.32
C LYS A 625 -50.50 -17.86 -12.04
N LEU A 626 -50.01 -18.85 -11.30
CA LEU A 626 -49.81 -20.19 -11.86
C LEU A 626 -51.18 -20.79 -12.17
N ALA A 627 -51.36 -21.31 -13.38
CA ALA A 627 -52.52 -22.11 -13.75
C ALA A 627 -52.36 -23.54 -13.19
N LEU A 628 -52.09 -23.66 -11.89
CA LEU A 628 -52.41 -24.87 -11.15
C LEU A 628 -53.69 -24.55 -10.39
N ASP A 629 -54.75 -25.21 -10.82
CA ASP A 629 -56.12 -24.94 -10.40
C ASP A 629 -56.29 -24.95 -8.87
N GLU A 630 -57.01 -23.92 -8.44
CA GLU A 630 -57.61 -23.65 -7.13
C GLU A 630 -56.70 -23.17 -5.99
N GLU A 631 -57.03 -21.95 -5.55
CA GLU A 631 -56.77 -21.43 -4.21
C GLU A 631 -57.32 -22.41 -3.15
N ARG A 632 -56.49 -23.36 -2.70
CA ARG A 632 -56.80 -24.19 -1.53
C ARG A 632 -56.30 -23.50 -0.27
N ASN A 633 -57.21 -23.16 0.63
CA ASN A 633 -56.94 -22.65 1.98
C ASN A 633 -56.24 -21.27 2.07
N GLY A 634 -56.46 -20.35 1.10
CA GLY A 634 -55.91 -18.98 1.17
C GLY A 634 -54.40 -18.90 0.92
N VAL A 635 -53.87 -19.84 0.13
CA VAL A 635 -52.45 -19.99 -0.16
C VAL A 635 -52.21 -19.72 -1.66
N PHE A 636 -51.37 -18.73 -1.96
CA PHE A 636 -50.97 -18.37 -3.33
C PHE A 636 -49.62 -18.98 -3.68
N TYR A 637 -49.54 -19.57 -4.87
CA TYR A 637 -48.31 -20.05 -5.49
C TYR A 637 -47.69 -18.93 -6.32
N SER A 638 -46.39 -18.66 -6.12
CA SER A 638 -45.60 -17.82 -7.03
C SER A 638 -44.55 -18.67 -7.71
N GLY A 639 -44.36 -18.46 -9.01
CA GLY A 639 -43.29 -19.09 -9.77
C GLY A 639 -42.63 -18.12 -10.73
N PHE A 640 -41.40 -18.46 -11.09
CA PHE A 640 -40.63 -17.74 -12.10
C PHE A 640 -40.44 -18.65 -13.30
N ASP A 641 -40.70 -18.12 -14.49
CA ASP A 641 -40.32 -18.73 -15.76
C ASP A 641 -38.94 -18.18 -16.15
N ILE A 642 -37.95 -19.06 -16.21
CA ILE A 642 -36.57 -18.70 -16.54
C ILE A 642 -36.22 -19.40 -17.86
N ASP A 643 -35.79 -18.61 -18.85
CA ASP A 643 -35.14 -19.16 -20.04
C ASP A 643 -33.67 -19.28 -19.72
N LEU A 644 -33.15 -20.47 -19.97
CA LEU A 644 -31.73 -20.72 -20.01
C LEU A 644 -31.46 -21.14 -21.45
N GLU A 645 -31.00 -20.21 -22.30
CA GLU A 645 -30.91 -20.37 -23.76
C GLU A 645 -30.19 -21.67 -24.20
N GLU A 646 -29.29 -22.21 -23.37
CA GLU A 646 -28.54 -23.44 -23.66
C GLU A 646 -29.10 -24.73 -23.01
N THR A 647 -29.99 -24.63 -22.01
CA THR A 647 -30.47 -25.79 -21.23
C THR A 647 -32.00 -25.95 -21.20
N GLY A 648 -32.76 -24.95 -21.67
CA GLY A 648 -34.21 -24.99 -21.82
C GLY A 648 -34.98 -24.13 -20.81
N HIS A 649 -36.32 -24.21 -20.87
CA HIS A 649 -37.23 -23.46 -19.99
C HIS A 649 -37.51 -24.23 -18.69
N TYR A 650 -37.42 -23.54 -17.55
CA TYR A 650 -37.65 -24.14 -16.24
C TYR A 650 -38.66 -23.34 -15.42
N LEU A 651 -39.60 -24.07 -14.80
CA LEU A 651 -40.60 -23.52 -13.90
C LEU A 651 -40.24 -23.84 -12.45
N PHE A 652 -40.01 -22.79 -11.67
CA PHE A 652 -39.74 -22.89 -10.23
C PHE A 652 -40.99 -22.54 -9.44
N MET A 653 -41.41 -23.43 -8.53
CA MET A 653 -42.66 -23.27 -7.78
C MET A 653 -42.45 -23.34 -6.28
N SER A 654 -43.07 -22.41 -5.57
CA SER A 654 -43.12 -22.37 -4.11
C SER A 654 -44.48 -22.90 -3.62
N VAL A 655 -44.53 -24.02 -2.89
CA VAL A 655 -45.76 -24.65 -2.33
C VAL A 655 -45.80 -24.52 -0.80
N PRO A 656 -46.72 -23.75 -0.21
CA PRO A 656 -46.79 -23.63 1.25
C PRO A 656 -47.47 -24.83 1.93
N GLN A 657 -46.92 -25.32 3.04
CA GLN A 657 -47.55 -26.28 3.95
C GLN A 657 -48.50 -25.59 4.96
N GLN A 658 -49.37 -26.37 5.63
CA GLN A 658 -50.43 -25.89 6.54
C GLN A 658 -49.94 -25.06 7.75
N ASP A 659 -48.65 -25.14 8.07
CA ASP A 659 -47.91 -24.45 9.12
C ASP A 659 -47.08 -23.25 8.60
N GLY A 660 -47.19 -22.95 7.29
CA GLY A 660 -46.49 -21.86 6.63
C GLY A 660 -45.01 -22.14 6.39
N GLU A 661 -44.63 -23.42 6.29
CA GLU A 661 -43.40 -23.91 5.64
C GLU A 661 -43.59 -23.95 4.11
N LEU A 662 -42.54 -24.09 3.31
CA LEU A 662 -42.59 -23.93 1.86
C LEU A 662 -41.76 -25.02 1.16
N ASP A 663 -42.41 -25.94 0.44
CA ASP A 663 -41.78 -26.94 -0.42
C ASP A 663 -41.45 -26.32 -1.78
N VAL A 664 -40.32 -26.72 -2.39
CA VAL A 664 -39.94 -26.28 -3.74
C VAL A 664 -39.94 -27.45 -4.70
N ALA A 665 -40.56 -27.24 -5.84
CA ALA A 665 -40.58 -28.18 -6.95
C ALA A 665 -39.94 -27.53 -8.18
N VAL A 666 -39.05 -28.28 -8.83
CA VAL A 666 -38.61 -27.97 -10.21
C VAL A 666 -39.44 -28.82 -11.14
N MET A 667 -40.07 -28.18 -12.11
CA MET A 667 -40.79 -28.87 -13.16
C MET A 667 -40.17 -28.59 -14.51
N ASN A 668 -40.13 -29.61 -15.37
CA ASN A 668 -39.85 -29.42 -16.80
C ASN A 668 -41.11 -28.85 -17.49
N MET A 669 -41.00 -28.59 -18.81
CA MET A 669 -42.11 -28.07 -19.62
C MET A 669 -43.34 -28.99 -19.71
N ASN A 670 -43.23 -30.26 -19.31
CA ASN A 670 -44.33 -31.22 -19.28
C ASN A 670 -45.03 -31.27 -17.92
N ASN A 671 -44.65 -30.40 -16.97
CA ASN A 671 -45.02 -30.47 -15.55
C ASN A 671 -44.52 -31.75 -14.84
N ASP A 672 -43.50 -32.42 -15.37
CA ASP A 672 -42.89 -33.54 -14.65
C ASP A 672 -42.07 -32.96 -13.49
N LEU A 673 -42.37 -33.43 -12.28
CA LEU A 673 -41.61 -33.10 -11.08
C LEU A 673 -40.21 -33.70 -11.21
N LEU A 674 -39.21 -32.85 -11.44
CA LEU A 674 -37.83 -33.28 -11.57
C LEU A 674 -37.20 -33.54 -10.20
N VAL A 675 -37.44 -32.65 -9.23
CA VAL A 675 -36.94 -32.76 -7.84
C VAL A 675 -37.91 -32.08 -6.87
N LYS A 676 -38.06 -32.67 -5.66
CA LYS A 676 -38.76 -32.12 -4.49
C LYS A 676 -37.83 -32.15 -3.28
N ASP A 677 -37.69 -31.03 -2.58
CA ASP A 677 -36.90 -30.92 -1.34
C ASP A 677 -37.82 -30.78 -0.12
N GLU A 678 -37.61 -31.62 0.91
CA GLU A 678 -38.39 -31.66 2.16
C GLU A 678 -37.57 -31.23 3.39
N THR A 679 -36.35 -30.70 3.20
CA THR A 679 -35.41 -30.43 4.32
C THR A 679 -35.58 -29.03 4.94
N LYS A 680 -35.83 -28.98 6.26
CA LYS A 680 -36.19 -27.78 7.05
C LYS A 680 -35.07 -26.73 7.31
N ASN A 681 -34.04 -26.60 6.48
CA ASN A 681 -32.93 -25.65 6.72
C ASN A 681 -32.31 -25.11 5.40
N GLY A 682 -32.28 -23.78 5.18
CA GLY A 682 -31.56 -23.15 4.05
C GLY A 682 -30.03 -23.09 4.25
N ILE A 683 -29.09 -22.79 3.32
CA ILE A 683 -29.01 -22.15 1.97
C ILE A 683 -27.62 -22.59 1.32
N GLY A 684 -27.48 -22.88 -0.01
CA GLY A 684 -26.28 -22.81 -0.93
C GLY A 684 -26.61 -22.91 -2.48
N ILE A 685 -25.90 -22.21 -3.43
CA ILE A 685 -25.90 -22.41 -4.94
C ILE A 685 -24.58 -23.01 -5.52
N ALA A 686 -24.66 -23.76 -6.63
CA ALA A 686 -23.66 -24.48 -7.41
C ALA A 686 -24.19 -24.69 -8.86
N ILE A 687 -23.29 -24.87 -9.82
CA ILE A 687 -23.51 -24.76 -11.28
C ILE A 687 -23.31 -26.14 -11.93
N MET A 688 -24.13 -26.54 -12.90
CA MET A 688 -23.91 -27.79 -13.62
C MET A 688 -22.78 -27.65 -14.64
N ASP A 689 -21.61 -28.21 -14.31
CA ASP A 689 -20.70 -28.78 -15.31
C ASP A 689 -21.06 -30.26 -15.49
N ASN A 690 -20.98 -30.78 -16.71
CA ASN A 690 -21.55 -32.04 -17.20
C ASN A 690 -21.06 -33.35 -16.52
N LYS A 691 -20.47 -33.29 -15.32
CA LYS A 691 -19.81 -34.44 -14.68
C LYS A 691 -20.01 -34.65 -13.17
N LYS A 692 -20.74 -33.82 -12.38
CA LYS A 692 -21.04 -34.10 -10.94
C LYS A 692 -22.14 -33.20 -10.34
N ALA A 693 -22.87 -33.70 -9.33
CA ALA A 693 -23.99 -33.02 -8.65
C ALA A 693 -23.59 -31.72 -7.93
N GLN A 694 -24.45 -30.69 -8.00
CA GLN A 694 -24.21 -29.34 -7.49
C GLN A 694 -25.54 -28.69 -6.98
N LYS A 695 -25.53 -28.08 -5.77
CA LYS A 695 -26.66 -27.51 -4.96
C LYS A 695 -27.05 -26.05 -5.30
N VAL A 696 -28.31 -25.60 -5.49
CA VAL A 696 -28.77 -24.20 -5.87
C VAL A 696 -29.67 -23.47 -4.80
N ASN A 697 -29.45 -22.18 -4.46
CA ASN A 697 -30.36 -21.21 -3.81
C ASN A 697 -31.18 -20.29 -4.73
N PHE A 698 -32.36 -19.91 -4.26
CA PHE A 698 -33.16 -18.82 -4.84
C PHE A 698 -33.73 -17.89 -3.77
N ILE A 699 -34.21 -16.71 -4.20
CA ILE A 699 -35.00 -15.79 -3.39
C ILE A 699 -36.41 -15.78 -3.96
N ALA A 700 -37.40 -16.24 -3.19
CA ALA A 700 -38.81 -16.15 -3.58
C ALA A 700 -39.47 -14.94 -2.94
N PHE A 701 -40.19 -14.15 -3.75
CA PHE A 701 -40.91 -12.97 -3.32
C PHE A 701 -42.42 -13.10 -3.56
N SER A 702 -43.22 -13.05 -2.50
CA SER A 702 -44.68 -12.99 -2.58
C SER A 702 -45.18 -11.55 -2.52
N ARG A 703 -45.67 -11.05 -3.66
CA ARG A 703 -46.18 -9.66 -3.82
C ARG A 703 -47.38 -9.35 -2.92
N ASN A 704 -48.24 -10.34 -2.63
CA ASN A 704 -49.46 -10.15 -1.83
C ASN A 704 -49.22 -10.21 -0.31
N LYS A 705 -48.11 -10.82 0.14
CA LYS A 705 -47.82 -10.97 1.58
C LYS A 705 -46.59 -10.18 2.04
N GLY A 706 -45.86 -9.53 1.12
CA GLY A 706 -44.59 -8.87 1.44
C GLY A 706 -43.52 -9.86 1.94
N VAL A 707 -43.63 -11.14 1.56
CA VAL A 707 -42.75 -12.21 2.07
C VAL A 707 -41.58 -12.40 1.12
N VAL A 708 -40.36 -12.28 1.63
CA VAL A 708 -39.12 -12.66 0.94
C VAL A 708 -38.52 -13.86 1.69
N GLN A 709 -38.53 -15.05 1.09
CA GLN A 709 -37.93 -16.25 1.69
C GLN A 709 -36.78 -16.78 0.84
N GLY A 710 -35.69 -17.18 1.51
CA GLY A 710 -34.60 -17.93 0.88
C GLY A 710 -35.00 -19.39 0.69
N MET A 711 -34.71 -19.94 -0.49
CA MET A 711 -35.07 -21.30 -0.89
C MET A 711 -33.81 -22.09 -1.28
N THR A 712 -33.83 -23.41 -1.09
CA THR A 712 -32.80 -24.36 -1.57
C THR A 712 -33.44 -25.40 -2.49
N VAL A 713 -32.75 -25.76 -3.57
CA VAL A 713 -33.19 -26.76 -4.56
C VAL A 713 -31.98 -27.62 -4.98
N TYR A 714 -32.15 -28.93 -5.04
CA TYR A 714 -31.13 -29.88 -5.52
C TYR A 714 -31.42 -30.30 -6.95
N PHE A 715 -30.38 -30.56 -7.75
CA PHE A 715 -30.51 -31.14 -9.08
C PHE A 715 -29.61 -32.37 -9.20
N PHE A 716 -30.15 -33.44 -9.77
CA PHE A 716 -29.42 -34.66 -10.09
C PHE A 716 -29.34 -34.79 -11.60
N THR A 717 -28.17 -35.13 -12.14
CA THR A 717 -28.07 -35.66 -13.49
C THR A 717 -28.66 -37.07 -13.47
N PRO A 718 -29.62 -37.41 -14.33
CA PRO A 718 -30.01 -38.81 -14.50
C PRO A 718 -28.79 -39.55 -15.05
N GLN A 719 -28.16 -40.40 -14.23
CA GLN A 719 -27.55 -41.59 -14.81
C GLN A 719 -28.71 -42.48 -15.24
N GLN A 720 -28.60 -43.05 -16.45
CA GLN A 720 -29.54 -44.02 -17.01
C GLN A 720 -30.06 -45.03 -15.97
#